data_AF-A0A5C3EIZ6-F1
#
_entry.id   AF-A0A5C3EIZ6-F1
#
_cell.length_a   1.000
_cell.length_b   1.000
_cell.length_c   1.000
_cell.angle_alpha   90.00
_cell.angle_beta   90.00
_cell.angle_gamma   90.00
#
_symmetry.space_group_name_H-M   'P 1'
#
loop_
_entity.id
_entity.type
_entity.pdbx_description
1 polymer ?
#
loop_
_entity_poly.entity_id
_entity_poly.type
_entity_poly.pdbx_seq_one_letter_code
_entity_poly.pdbx_strand_id
1 'polypeptide(L)'
;MAYKRSSVLVGLPDQDRGWEQVQAKTLNTKLESRQIAPMRSLATDLSDGVKLVQLMEIMGDTTLGRFYMNPRMRVQKAENVNLALEFIKSRGVVLTNVGAEDIVDGNLKLILGMIWTLILRFTIADISEEGVTAKEGLLLWCQRKTAPYQEVDVTNFTTSFNDGLALCALIHRHRPDLLNYDALPKNDPHACTRTAFQVAEQHLGIPQLLDVEDLCDRPKPDERSVMTYVAQYFHAFSSMEQAEVVSRRVATFADVMQGAWLMQQDYESRARQLVDTMDALQAGWTAATFAGTYADARAQLTQFNDYKIGVKRELVRERTDLAALLGNIQTKLKTYHLPEWVPQQGLRQSDLDAAWSTLALAEASRSRSINAEIRNAKENLRIKFAGAANEFERHLREVAGGIGQLQGDLEAQLEVVKRLLAQLDPIKERLTLITSLEQECTDAKVEENDHTIFTVSDLAFEWELVRASVSKKLAFIENQIVSRQHTNLTPAQLEEFESTFRYFDKDASNTLTVPELGAALASLGIIYTEDDIEQIHLQLCETFGAVSYDAFLTFLREITEDTTSPDQLLEAFQGLAGDKPYVTELDLRLALLPQGSIDYLKAAMPQVRAEGVQDAVYDYEGYLTGLFGVSQPYDNASADSAVERTQARISHQSIPSVLEGAEATTVTTSLAASGPPFTSALAAGALSGLTVDLLFFPIDTIKTRLQSAQGFWAAGGFSGVYRGLASTAVGSAPGAAVFFTTYESMKPALVRWMPGVFGFEGALGPAGLHMASASIAEVAACLIRVPTEVIKSRQQTMTYGKGTTTFQAFKKVFQEAGIRGYYRGFGSTVGREIPFTCIQFPLYERLKLEMARSRAKSQTAPFDTVDCPRSVSDQELVRTLPTWQAGLAGSIAGAIAAGLTTPLDVVKTRIMLHTKQAAAGTPAASAAPAAVAAETLPRGVNTNIIPTLLHIGRTEGIKTLFSGFLPRTMWIGLGGAVFLGSFDAGIKTLS
;
A
#
# COMPACT_ATOMS: atom_id res chain seq x y z
N MET A 1 68.79 -94.73 50.58
CA MET A 1 68.71 -93.48 51.36
C MET A 1 67.55 -92.66 50.85
N ALA A 2 66.47 -92.55 51.63
CA ALA A 2 65.28 -91.80 51.30
C ALA A 2 65.43 -90.36 51.78
N TYR A 3 65.39 -89.38 50.88
CA TYR A 3 65.37 -87.96 51.21
C TYR A 3 63.93 -87.46 51.30
N LYS A 4 63.60 -86.87 52.44
CA LYS A 4 62.31 -86.34 52.89
C LYS A 4 61.68 -85.36 51.89
N ARG A 5 60.40 -85.59 51.56
CA ARG A 5 59.44 -84.56 51.13
C ARG A 5 59.17 -83.61 52.32
N SER A 6 59.41 -82.32 52.17
CA SER A 6 58.86 -81.28 53.06
C SER A 6 57.65 -80.64 52.37
N SER A 7 56.46 -80.94 52.86
CA SER A 7 55.23 -80.23 52.49
C SER A 7 55.22 -78.84 53.14
N VAL A 8 55.42 -77.79 52.35
CA VAL A 8 55.16 -76.41 52.77
C VAL A 8 53.69 -76.11 52.47
N LEU A 9 52.79 -76.54 53.35
CA LEU A 9 51.34 -76.28 53.25
C LEU A 9 50.69 -76.02 54.61
N VAL A 10 51.41 -75.40 55.56
CA VAL A 10 50.86 -75.03 56.87
C VAL A 10 51.30 -73.61 57.22
N GLY A 11 50.33 -72.68 57.31
CA GLY A 11 50.51 -71.36 57.95
C GLY A 11 50.31 -70.12 57.06
N LEU A 12 49.19 -70.00 56.33
CA LEU A 12 48.74 -68.71 55.77
C LEU A 12 47.56 -68.16 56.59
N PRO A 13 47.47 -66.84 56.85
CA PRO A 13 46.34 -66.22 57.54
C PRO A 13 45.01 -66.51 56.83
N ASP A 14 43.91 -66.71 57.58
CA ASP A 14 42.57 -66.95 57.00
C ASP A 14 42.10 -65.83 56.04
N GLN A 15 42.65 -64.62 56.20
CA GLN A 15 42.41 -63.49 55.32
C GLN A 15 42.91 -63.73 53.87
N ASP A 16 44.06 -64.39 53.69
CA ASP A 16 44.64 -64.64 52.36
C ASP A 16 43.85 -65.71 51.58
N ARG A 17 43.18 -66.63 52.29
CA ARG A 17 42.33 -67.69 51.70
C ARG A 17 40.99 -67.16 51.18
N GLY A 18 40.34 -66.28 51.95
CA GLY A 18 39.12 -65.61 51.47
C GLY A 18 39.42 -64.73 50.24
N TRP A 19 40.57 -64.06 50.25
CA TRP A 19 41.03 -63.23 49.15
C TRP A 19 41.32 -64.05 47.87
N GLU A 20 41.91 -65.25 47.99
CA GLU A 20 42.09 -66.18 46.86
C GLU A 20 40.76 -66.57 46.21
N GLN A 21 39.72 -66.84 47.00
CA GLN A 21 38.42 -67.28 46.48
C GLN A 21 37.72 -66.18 45.69
N VAL A 22 37.71 -64.93 46.18
CA VAL A 22 37.05 -63.81 45.48
C VAL A 22 37.76 -63.49 44.17
N GLN A 23 39.10 -63.46 44.17
CA GLN A 23 39.86 -63.27 42.94
C GLN A 23 39.66 -64.44 41.96
N ALA A 24 39.68 -65.69 42.43
CA ALA A 24 39.43 -66.85 41.58
C ALA A 24 38.02 -66.81 40.96
N LYS A 25 36.97 -66.50 41.74
CA LYS A 25 35.60 -66.31 41.24
C LYS A 25 35.56 -65.21 40.16
N THR A 26 36.16 -64.05 40.42
CA THR A 26 36.21 -62.91 39.47
C THR A 26 36.87 -63.29 38.14
N LEU A 27 38.01 -63.99 38.21
CA LEU A 27 38.74 -64.43 37.04
C LEU A 27 38.00 -65.54 36.29
N ASN A 28 37.34 -66.45 37.01
CA ASN A 28 36.56 -67.53 36.42
C ASN A 28 35.37 -67.00 35.61
N THR A 29 34.70 -65.93 36.06
CA THR A 29 33.68 -65.26 35.24
C THR A 29 34.22 -64.84 33.86
N LYS A 30 35.48 -64.39 33.79
CA LYS A 30 36.12 -64.04 32.52
C LYS A 30 36.48 -65.28 31.70
N LEU A 31 36.98 -66.35 32.33
CA LEU A 31 37.29 -67.62 31.65
C LEU A 31 36.04 -68.32 31.09
N GLU A 32 34.94 -68.30 31.82
CA GLU A 32 33.64 -68.87 31.41
C GLU A 32 33.11 -68.22 30.14
N SER A 33 33.33 -66.92 29.95
CA SER A 33 32.95 -66.20 28.72
C SER A 33 33.57 -66.79 27.44
N ARG A 34 34.69 -67.52 27.56
CA ARG A 34 35.35 -68.25 26.45
C ARG A 34 35.33 -69.77 26.64
N GLN A 35 34.44 -70.29 27.49
CA GLN A 35 34.29 -71.72 27.77
C GLN A 35 35.58 -72.41 28.28
N ILE A 36 36.43 -71.67 29.00
CA ILE A 36 37.67 -72.20 29.58
C ILE A 36 37.39 -72.77 30.98
N ALA A 37 38.02 -73.89 31.31
CA ALA A 37 37.82 -74.57 32.59
C ALA A 37 38.20 -73.66 33.79
N PRO A 38 37.37 -73.59 34.84
CA PRO A 38 37.58 -72.70 35.97
C PRO A 38 38.83 -73.09 36.78
N MET A 39 39.43 -72.08 37.42
CA MET A 39 40.52 -72.23 38.38
C MET A 39 39.95 -72.60 39.76
N ARG A 40 40.55 -73.60 40.39
CA ARG A 40 40.24 -74.05 41.76
C ARG A 40 41.26 -73.54 42.78
N SER A 41 42.52 -73.36 42.38
CA SER A 41 43.52 -72.69 43.21
C SER A 41 44.47 -71.89 42.34
N LEU A 42 44.57 -70.59 42.61
CA LEU A 42 45.37 -69.65 41.83
C LEU A 42 46.86 -70.04 41.84
N ALA A 43 47.36 -70.57 42.96
CA ALA A 43 48.74 -71.02 43.07
C ALA A 43 49.09 -72.18 42.12
N THR A 44 48.15 -73.10 41.90
CA THR A 44 48.38 -74.28 41.05
C THR A 44 47.99 -74.04 39.59
N ASP A 45 46.85 -73.40 39.36
CA ASP A 45 46.25 -73.23 38.04
C ASP A 45 46.94 -72.16 37.19
N LEU A 46 47.66 -71.22 37.81
CA LEU A 46 48.46 -70.22 37.09
C LEU A 46 49.93 -70.64 36.92
N SER A 47 50.37 -71.71 37.59
CA SER A 47 51.78 -72.13 37.65
C SER A 47 52.36 -72.57 36.30
N ASP A 48 51.51 -72.94 35.34
CA ASP A 48 51.92 -73.35 33.99
C ASP A 48 51.87 -72.21 32.96
N GLY A 49 51.34 -71.05 33.36
CA GLY A 49 51.19 -69.85 32.54
C GLY A 49 50.10 -69.91 31.46
N VAL A 50 49.45 -71.05 31.22
CA VAL A 50 48.47 -71.23 30.14
C VAL A 50 47.22 -70.38 30.40
N LYS A 51 46.60 -70.59 31.57
CA LYS A 51 45.40 -69.84 31.96
C LYS A 51 45.71 -68.35 32.14
N LEU A 52 46.92 -67.99 32.57
CA LEU A 52 47.33 -66.60 32.71
C LEU A 52 47.39 -65.88 31.35
N VAL A 53 47.98 -66.50 30.33
CA VAL A 53 48.02 -65.96 28.97
C VAL A 53 46.60 -65.81 28.41
N GLN A 54 45.76 -66.86 28.50
CA GLN A 54 44.37 -66.81 28.03
C GLN A 54 43.58 -65.69 28.71
N LEU A 55 43.81 -65.48 30.00
CA LEU A 55 43.13 -64.43 30.75
C LEU A 55 43.59 -63.03 30.31
N MET A 56 44.87 -62.86 29.97
CA MET A 56 45.37 -61.62 29.37
C MET A 56 44.81 -61.37 27.97
N GLU A 57 44.61 -62.43 27.18
CA GLU A 57 43.95 -62.29 25.87
C GLU A 57 42.49 -61.83 26.00
N ILE A 58 41.77 -62.34 27.02
CA ILE A 58 40.38 -61.96 27.31
C ILE A 58 40.31 -60.52 27.83
N MET A 59 41.11 -60.18 28.85
CA MET A 59 41.07 -58.85 29.47
C MET A 59 41.62 -57.75 28.56
N GLY A 60 42.56 -58.09 27.68
CA GLY A 60 43.22 -57.15 26.77
C GLY A 60 42.64 -57.12 25.36
N ASP A 61 41.61 -57.92 25.07
CA ASP A 61 40.97 -58.13 23.76
C ASP A 61 41.98 -58.24 22.59
N THR A 62 43.09 -58.94 22.82
CA THR A 62 44.21 -59.08 21.87
C THR A 62 44.84 -60.46 22.02
N THR A 63 45.32 -61.05 20.93
CA THR A 63 46.01 -62.35 20.97
C THR A 63 47.47 -62.15 21.36
N LEU A 64 47.98 -62.93 22.33
CA LEU A 64 49.36 -62.84 22.82
C LEU A 64 50.35 -63.68 22.00
N GLY A 65 49.88 -64.33 20.92
CA GLY A 65 50.71 -65.10 19.99
C GLY A 65 50.88 -66.56 20.43
N ARG A 66 52.01 -67.18 20.07
CA ARG A 66 52.25 -68.60 20.33
C ARG A 66 52.77 -68.83 21.74
N PHE A 67 52.07 -69.67 22.50
CA PHE A 67 52.49 -70.15 23.82
C PHE A 67 52.32 -71.67 23.93
N TYR A 68 52.93 -72.30 24.94
CA TYR A 68 52.88 -73.75 25.13
C TYR A 68 51.58 -74.14 25.81
N MET A 69 50.70 -74.87 25.13
CA MET A 69 49.42 -75.33 25.69
C MET A 69 49.56 -76.45 26.74
N ASN A 70 50.65 -77.23 26.68
CA ASN A 70 50.91 -78.36 27.59
C ASN A 70 52.37 -78.31 28.09
N PRO A 71 52.77 -77.30 28.87
CA PRO A 71 54.16 -77.11 29.28
C PRO A 71 54.56 -78.13 30.36
N ARG A 72 55.52 -79.01 30.03
CA ARG A 72 56.03 -80.05 30.95
C ARG A 72 57.30 -79.62 31.68
N MET A 73 58.14 -78.85 31.01
CA MET A 73 59.39 -78.35 31.59
C MET A 73 59.18 -77.01 32.29
N ARG A 74 59.85 -76.79 33.43
CA ARG A 74 59.79 -75.53 34.19
C ARG A 74 60.11 -74.31 33.31
N VAL A 75 61.04 -74.46 32.36
CA VAL A 75 61.41 -73.41 31.39
C VAL A 75 60.22 -73.02 30.50
N GLN A 76 59.47 -73.99 29.97
CA GLN A 76 58.28 -73.73 29.15
C GLN A 76 57.18 -73.00 29.94
N LYS A 77 57.00 -73.35 31.22
CA LYS A 77 56.06 -72.67 32.12
C LYS A 77 56.49 -71.22 32.36
N ALA A 78 57.77 -71.00 32.62
CA ALA A 78 58.32 -69.65 32.81
C ALA A 78 58.23 -68.79 31.53
N GLU A 79 58.42 -69.37 30.34
CA GLU A 79 58.22 -68.68 29.06
C GLU A 79 56.77 -68.22 28.87
N ASN A 80 55.78 -69.08 29.14
CA ASN A 80 54.36 -68.71 29.10
C ASN A 80 54.04 -67.58 30.10
N VAL A 81 54.53 -67.69 31.33
CA VAL A 81 54.30 -66.66 32.36
C VAL A 81 54.97 -65.34 31.97
N ASN A 82 56.20 -65.37 31.47
CA ASN A 82 56.91 -64.16 31.01
C ASN A 82 56.15 -63.46 29.89
N LEU A 83 55.60 -64.21 28.92
CA LEU A 83 54.78 -63.64 27.86
C LEU A 83 53.58 -62.85 28.41
N ALA A 84 52.88 -63.41 29.41
CA ALA A 84 51.80 -62.72 30.07
C ALA A 84 52.28 -61.49 30.88
N LEU A 85 53.39 -61.61 31.62
CA LEU A 85 53.96 -60.50 32.41
C LEU A 85 54.44 -59.34 31.54
N GLU A 86 55.04 -59.62 30.37
CA GLU A 86 55.43 -58.60 29.39
C GLU A 86 54.21 -57.87 28.83
N PHE A 87 53.14 -58.60 28.50
CA PHE A 87 51.88 -58.00 28.07
C PHE A 87 51.31 -57.07 29.15
N ILE A 88 51.29 -57.51 30.41
CA ILE A 88 50.82 -56.72 31.55
C ILE A 88 51.63 -55.42 31.69
N LYS A 89 52.96 -55.49 31.61
CA LYS A 89 53.86 -54.33 31.65
C LYS A 89 53.60 -53.39 30.47
N SER A 90 53.37 -53.91 29.27
CA SER A 90 53.07 -53.11 28.06
C SER A 90 51.77 -52.31 28.18
N ARG A 91 50.80 -52.77 28.99
CA ARG A 91 49.53 -52.07 29.27
C ARG A 91 49.63 -51.05 30.41
N GLY A 92 50.85 -50.74 30.86
CA GLY A 92 51.14 -49.71 31.85
C GLY A 92 51.00 -50.15 33.30
N VAL A 93 51.01 -51.46 33.57
CA VAL A 93 50.95 -52.00 34.94
C VAL A 93 52.37 -52.16 35.49
N VAL A 94 52.65 -51.50 36.60
CA VAL A 94 53.93 -51.63 37.31
C VAL A 94 53.87 -52.84 38.24
N LEU A 95 54.54 -53.93 37.88
CA LEU A 95 54.71 -55.11 38.72
C LEU A 95 55.99 -54.98 39.54
N THR A 96 55.88 -54.57 40.80
CA THR A 96 57.01 -54.54 41.75
C THR A 96 57.17 -55.90 42.41
N ASN A 97 58.38 -56.48 42.34
CA ASN A 97 58.74 -57.75 43.00
C ASN A 97 57.93 -58.99 42.59
N VAL A 98 57.51 -59.09 41.31
CA VAL A 98 56.88 -60.30 40.76
C VAL A 98 57.65 -60.78 39.53
N GLY A 99 58.33 -61.93 39.67
CA GLY A 99 58.99 -62.66 38.58
C GLY A 99 58.16 -63.82 38.05
N ALA A 100 58.57 -64.41 36.92
CA ALA A 100 57.91 -65.60 36.38
C ALA A 100 58.13 -66.83 37.29
N GLU A 101 59.29 -66.89 37.94
CA GLU A 101 59.65 -67.89 38.94
C GLU A 101 58.68 -67.92 40.12
N ASP A 102 58.23 -66.77 40.60
CA ASP A 102 57.30 -66.67 41.74
C ASP A 102 55.93 -67.28 41.43
N ILE A 103 55.48 -67.14 40.18
CA ILE A 103 54.20 -67.67 39.72
C ILE A 103 54.31 -69.18 39.44
N VAL A 104 55.40 -69.60 38.79
CA VAL A 104 55.64 -71.03 38.51
C VAL A 104 55.84 -71.84 39.79
N ASP A 105 56.46 -71.25 40.81
CA ASP A 105 56.65 -71.87 42.13
C ASP A 105 55.41 -71.75 43.05
N GLY A 106 54.35 -71.07 42.60
CA GLY A 106 53.08 -71.00 43.33
C GLY A 106 53.10 -70.09 44.56
N ASN A 107 53.87 -68.99 44.54
CA ASN A 107 53.89 -68.01 45.62
C ASN A 107 52.57 -67.23 45.68
N LEU A 108 51.62 -67.76 46.46
CA LEU A 108 50.25 -67.27 46.52
C LEU A 108 50.18 -65.76 46.83
N LYS A 109 51.01 -65.24 47.75
CA LYS A 109 50.98 -63.82 48.12
C LYS A 109 51.32 -62.89 46.95
N LEU A 110 52.33 -63.25 46.15
CA LEU A 110 52.73 -62.48 44.97
C LEU A 110 51.71 -62.65 43.83
N ILE A 111 51.15 -63.86 43.67
CA ILE A 111 50.08 -64.12 42.70
C ILE A 111 48.84 -63.28 43.02
N LEU A 112 48.37 -63.26 44.27
CA LEU A 112 47.22 -62.45 44.71
C LEU A 112 47.47 -60.95 44.53
N GLY A 113 48.69 -60.49 44.77
CA GLY A 113 49.11 -59.10 44.53
C GLY A 113 49.13 -58.73 43.04
N MET A 114 49.62 -59.62 42.18
CA MET A 114 49.62 -59.43 40.73
C MET A 114 48.18 -59.39 40.20
N ILE A 115 47.37 -60.41 40.50
CA ILE A 115 45.97 -60.50 40.05
C ILE A 115 45.16 -59.30 40.52
N TRP A 116 45.39 -58.81 41.75
CA TRP A 116 44.76 -57.59 42.23
C TRP A 116 45.07 -56.39 41.33
N THR A 117 46.34 -56.21 40.97
CA THR A 117 46.76 -55.12 40.09
C THR A 117 46.12 -55.23 38.70
N LEU A 118 45.87 -56.45 38.21
CA LEU A 118 45.16 -56.69 36.95
C LEU A 118 43.67 -56.35 37.05
N ILE A 119 42.98 -56.82 38.09
CA ILE A 119 41.58 -56.47 38.35
C ILE A 119 41.45 -54.95 38.45
N LEU A 120 42.31 -54.29 39.24
CA LEU A 120 42.32 -52.84 39.38
C LEU A 120 42.51 -52.15 38.02
N ARG A 121 43.49 -52.58 37.21
CA ARG A 121 43.80 -51.91 35.93
C ARG A 121 42.75 -52.12 34.84
N PHE A 122 42.23 -53.33 34.70
CA PHE A 122 41.42 -53.74 33.55
C PHE A 122 39.92 -53.80 33.86
N THR A 123 39.53 -53.69 35.14
CA THR A 123 38.11 -53.64 35.52
C THR A 123 37.75 -52.36 36.28
N ILE A 124 38.66 -51.77 37.06
CA ILE A 124 38.28 -50.63 37.92
C ILE A 124 38.85 -49.32 37.38
N ALA A 125 40.01 -49.34 36.71
CA ALA A 125 40.69 -48.12 36.26
C ALA A 125 39.89 -47.28 35.26
N ASP A 126 39.06 -47.91 34.42
CA ASP A 126 38.23 -47.21 33.44
C ASP A 126 37.07 -46.42 34.08
N ILE A 127 36.90 -46.50 35.41
CA ILE A 127 35.90 -45.78 36.21
C ILE A 127 36.42 -44.38 36.63
N SER A 128 37.68 -44.03 36.32
CA SER A 128 38.23 -42.72 36.66
C SER A 128 37.65 -41.62 35.77
N GLU A 129 36.79 -40.76 36.32
CA GLU A 129 36.43 -39.45 35.78
C GLU A 129 37.05 -38.34 36.65
N GLU A 130 37.30 -37.15 36.12
CA GLU A 130 37.70 -35.96 36.88
C GLU A 130 39.08 -36.03 37.58
N GLY A 131 40.02 -36.86 37.12
CA GLY A 131 41.40 -36.87 37.61
C GLY A 131 41.59 -37.48 39.01
N VAL A 132 40.56 -38.11 39.57
CA VAL A 132 40.65 -38.90 40.81
C VAL A 132 41.10 -40.32 40.52
N THR A 133 41.61 -41.00 41.55
CA THR A 133 41.97 -42.42 41.40
C THR A 133 40.73 -43.27 41.12
N ALA A 134 40.90 -44.41 40.45
CA ALA A 134 39.82 -45.33 40.10
C ALA A 134 38.94 -45.74 41.32
N LYS A 135 39.58 -45.91 42.48
CA LYS A 135 38.92 -46.19 43.76
C LYS A 135 38.04 -45.02 44.21
N GLU A 136 38.59 -43.81 44.20
CA GLU A 136 37.85 -42.60 44.59
C GLU A 136 36.70 -42.31 43.63
N GLY A 137 36.90 -42.54 42.32
CA GLY A 137 35.84 -42.42 41.31
C GLY A 137 34.69 -43.39 41.56
N LEU A 138 34.98 -44.67 41.82
CA LEU A 138 33.95 -45.65 42.15
C LEU A 138 33.24 -45.33 43.47
N LEU A 139 33.97 -44.82 44.48
CA LEU A 139 33.39 -44.44 45.76
C LEU A 139 32.44 -43.24 45.60
N LEU A 140 32.87 -42.24 44.84
CA LEU A 140 32.08 -41.06 44.51
C LEU A 140 30.83 -41.43 43.71
N TRP A 141 30.92 -42.39 42.78
CA TRP A 141 29.76 -42.93 42.09
C TRP A 141 28.76 -43.55 43.07
N CYS A 142 29.24 -44.38 44.01
CA CYS A 142 28.36 -44.97 45.02
C CYS A 142 27.67 -43.88 45.82
N GLN A 143 28.42 -42.92 46.36
CA GLN A 143 27.90 -41.79 47.13
C GLN A 143 26.85 -40.99 46.35
N ARG A 144 27.12 -40.64 45.09
CA ARG A 144 26.18 -39.88 44.24
C ARG A 144 24.88 -40.66 44.00
N LYS A 145 24.96 -41.97 43.81
CA LYS A 145 23.79 -42.82 43.54
C LYS A 145 23.01 -43.15 44.81
N THR A 146 23.66 -43.25 45.96
CA THR A 146 23.01 -43.55 47.25
C THR A 146 22.64 -42.31 48.08
N ALA A 147 23.08 -41.10 47.71
CA ALA A 147 22.76 -39.86 48.42
C ALA A 147 21.27 -39.63 48.76
N PRO A 148 20.29 -40.06 47.96
CA PRO A 148 18.87 -39.92 48.29
C PRO A 148 18.37 -40.83 49.43
N TYR A 149 19.13 -41.85 49.83
CA TYR A 149 18.71 -42.84 50.82
C TYR A 149 19.28 -42.49 52.20
N GLN A 150 18.41 -42.15 53.14
CA GLN A 150 18.82 -41.61 54.44
C GLN A 150 19.56 -42.63 55.31
N GLU A 151 19.26 -43.92 55.14
CA GLU A 151 19.84 -45.00 55.92
C GLU A 151 21.21 -45.47 55.39
N VAL A 152 21.70 -44.90 54.28
CA VAL A 152 22.91 -45.35 53.60
C VAL A 152 23.92 -44.22 53.50
N ASP A 153 25.06 -44.38 54.18
CA ASP A 153 26.21 -43.48 54.06
C ASP A 153 27.48 -44.25 53.63
N VAL A 154 27.85 -44.08 52.36
CA VAL A 154 28.97 -44.79 51.75
C VAL A 154 30.25 -43.97 51.87
N THR A 155 31.12 -44.31 52.83
CA THR A 155 32.41 -43.62 53.05
C THR A 155 33.62 -44.46 52.69
N ASN A 156 33.47 -45.78 52.60
CA ASN A 156 34.57 -46.71 52.30
C ASN A 156 34.05 -48.03 51.68
N PHE A 157 34.93 -48.86 51.11
CA PHE A 157 34.58 -50.19 50.57
C PHE A 157 34.72 -51.30 51.62
N THR A 158 34.56 -51.00 52.90
CA THR A 158 34.57 -52.01 53.98
C THR A 158 33.25 -51.93 54.74
N THR A 159 33.24 -51.24 55.88
CA THR A 159 32.11 -51.15 56.81
C THR A 159 30.83 -50.56 56.22
N SER A 160 30.92 -49.68 55.20
CA SER A 160 29.73 -49.07 54.58
C SER A 160 28.87 -50.05 53.76
N PHE A 161 29.34 -51.27 53.51
CA PHE A 161 28.60 -52.28 52.76
C PHE A 161 28.16 -53.48 53.64
N ASN A 162 28.50 -53.48 54.94
CA ASN A 162 28.25 -54.60 55.85
C ASN A 162 26.76 -54.92 56.05
N ASP A 163 25.89 -53.92 55.98
CA ASP A 163 24.45 -54.05 56.19
C ASP A 163 23.68 -54.46 54.93
N GLY A 164 24.35 -54.53 53.77
CA GLY A 164 23.75 -54.82 52.47
C GLY A 164 22.86 -53.72 51.90
N LEU A 165 22.54 -52.67 52.67
CA LEU A 165 21.61 -51.60 52.25
C LEU A 165 22.17 -50.76 51.12
N ALA A 166 23.49 -50.51 51.13
CA ALA A 166 24.16 -49.81 50.04
C ALA A 166 24.00 -50.52 48.69
N LEU A 167 24.09 -51.85 48.65
CA LEU A 167 23.89 -52.64 47.43
C LEU A 167 22.44 -52.59 46.96
N CYS A 168 21.49 -52.73 47.88
CA CYS A 168 20.06 -52.60 47.57
C CYS A 168 19.71 -51.20 47.04
N ALA A 169 20.29 -50.14 47.62
CA ALA A 169 20.09 -48.76 47.19
C ALA A 169 20.63 -48.51 45.78
N LEU A 170 21.81 -49.07 45.45
CA LEU A 170 22.38 -48.99 44.10
C LEU A 170 21.49 -49.67 43.06
N ILE A 171 20.91 -50.83 43.38
CA ILE A 171 19.95 -51.53 42.52
C ILE A 171 18.70 -50.67 42.35
N HIS A 172 18.03 -50.29 43.44
CA HIS A 172 16.78 -49.53 43.39
C HIS A 172 16.95 -48.18 42.69
N ARG A 173 18.12 -47.53 42.79
CA ARG A 173 18.37 -46.25 42.12
C ARG A 173 18.35 -46.35 40.60
N HIS A 174 18.86 -47.45 40.04
CA HIS A 174 18.93 -47.65 38.59
C HIS A 174 17.74 -48.45 38.07
N ARG A 175 17.22 -49.38 38.87
CA ARG A 175 16.16 -50.32 38.54
C ARG A 175 15.20 -50.47 39.73
N PRO A 176 14.37 -49.45 40.00
CA PRO A 176 13.43 -49.48 41.12
C PRO A 176 12.35 -50.57 40.95
N ASP A 177 12.16 -51.06 39.72
CA ASP A 177 11.27 -52.16 39.38
C ASP A 177 11.72 -53.52 39.94
N LEU A 178 13.01 -53.70 40.23
CA LEU A 178 13.57 -54.99 40.63
C LEU A 178 13.56 -55.24 42.14
N LEU A 179 13.42 -54.18 42.96
CA LEU A 179 13.53 -54.28 44.41
C LEU A 179 12.69 -53.19 45.08
N ASN A 180 11.86 -53.54 46.06
CA ASN A 180 11.17 -52.56 46.88
C ASN A 180 12.03 -52.20 48.10
N TYR A 181 12.68 -51.03 48.05
CA TYR A 181 13.65 -50.61 49.07
C TYR A 181 13.02 -50.37 50.45
N ASP A 182 11.80 -49.82 50.50
CA ASP A 182 11.13 -49.50 51.76
C ASP A 182 10.63 -50.74 52.51
N ALA A 183 10.36 -51.82 51.78
CA ALA A 183 9.91 -53.10 52.33
C ALA A 183 11.07 -54.01 52.79
N LEU A 184 12.33 -53.59 52.64
CA LEU A 184 13.48 -54.39 53.04
C LEU A 184 13.58 -54.54 54.56
N PRO A 185 14.03 -55.70 55.07
CA PRO A 185 14.30 -55.89 56.49
C PRO A 185 15.60 -55.17 56.89
N LYS A 186 15.54 -53.84 57.04
CA LYS A 186 16.70 -52.96 57.31
C LYS A 186 17.49 -53.32 58.58
N ASN A 187 16.88 -54.06 59.50
CA ASN A 187 17.50 -54.55 60.74
C ASN A 187 18.22 -55.90 60.58
N ASP A 188 18.11 -56.56 59.42
CA ASP A 188 18.74 -57.85 59.12
C ASP A 188 19.73 -57.72 57.93
N PRO A 189 21.04 -57.54 58.23
CA PRO A 189 22.10 -57.47 57.22
C PRO A 189 22.17 -58.66 56.27
N HIS A 190 21.91 -59.88 56.76
CA HIS A 190 22.01 -61.09 55.95
C HIS A 190 20.87 -61.18 54.95
N ALA A 191 19.64 -60.85 55.38
CA ALA A 191 18.49 -60.84 54.49
C ALA A 191 18.60 -59.74 53.41
N CYS A 192 19.05 -58.53 53.78
CA CYS A 192 19.28 -57.44 52.83
C CYS A 192 20.35 -57.82 51.78
N THR A 193 21.51 -58.29 52.23
CA THR A 193 22.61 -58.69 51.34
C THR A 193 22.23 -59.84 50.42
N ARG A 194 21.55 -60.87 50.94
CA ARG A 194 21.07 -62.01 50.13
C ARG A 194 20.11 -61.54 49.05
N THR A 195 19.20 -60.63 49.37
CA THR A 195 18.25 -60.06 48.39
C THR A 195 18.99 -59.29 47.30
N ALA A 196 19.94 -58.44 47.66
CA ALA A 196 20.77 -57.71 46.70
C ALA A 196 21.56 -58.63 45.76
N PHE A 197 22.17 -59.71 46.27
CA PHE A 197 22.93 -60.66 45.45
C PHE A 197 22.02 -61.45 44.50
N GLN A 198 20.88 -61.96 45.00
CA GLN A 198 19.93 -62.70 44.17
C GLN A 198 19.38 -61.87 43.01
N VAL A 199 18.96 -60.63 43.28
CA VAL A 199 18.45 -59.72 42.25
C VAL A 199 19.54 -59.38 41.23
N ALA A 200 20.77 -59.16 41.69
CA ALA A 200 21.89 -58.84 40.81
C ALA A 200 22.27 -60.00 39.88
N GLU A 201 22.27 -61.24 40.39
CA GLU A 201 22.58 -62.41 39.57
C GLU A 201 21.46 -62.72 38.57
N GLN A 202 20.20 -62.75 39.01
CA GLN A 202 19.08 -63.18 38.18
C GLN A 202 18.65 -62.15 37.13
N HIS A 203 18.72 -60.85 37.45
CA HIS A 203 18.16 -59.80 36.60
C HIS A 203 19.20 -58.84 36.01
N LEU A 204 20.38 -58.72 36.63
CA LEU A 204 21.44 -57.81 36.16
C LEU A 204 22.63 -58.56 35.56
N GLY A 205 22.66 -59.90 35.65
CA GLY A 205 23.76 -60.73 35.15
C GLY A 205 25.08 -60.51 35.89
N ILE A 206 25.03 -60.01 37.14
CA ILE A 206 26.19 -59.78 37.98
C ILE A 206 26.41 -61.05 38.83
N PRO A 207 27.47 -61.83 38.58
CA PRO A 207 27.70 -63.09 39.30
C PRO A 207 28.06 -62.82 40.75
N GLN A 208 27.55 -63.63 41.68
CA GLN A 208 27.82 -63.47 43.11
C GLN A 208 29.30 -63.79 43.44
N LEU A 209 30.13 -62.75 43.60
CA LEU A 209 31.57 -62.90 43.91
C LEU A 209 31.87 -63.02 45.41
N LEU A 210 30.96 -62.55 46.26
CA LEU A 210 31.09 -62.53 47.72
C LEU A 210 30.03 -63.43 48.35
N ASP A 211 30.41 -64.10 49.44
CA ASP A 211 29.45 -64.83 50.26
C ASP A 211 28.83 -63.87 51.29
N VAL A 212 27.59 -64.13 51.72
CA VAL A 212 26.84 -63.19 52.58
C VAL A 212 27.53 -63.04 53.93
N GLU A 213 28.04 -64.15 54.46
CA GLU A 213 28.75 -64.25 55.72
C GLU A 213 30.07 -63.44 55.68
N ASP A 214 30.77 -63.44 54.55
CA ASP A 214 32.04 -62.70 54.39
C ASP A 214 31.88 -61.18 54.38
N LEU A 215 30.69 -60.69 54.03
CA LEU A 215 30.35 -59.26 54.06
C LEU A 215 29.73 -58.83 55.40
N CYS A 216 28.85 -59.65 55.98
CA CYS A 216 28.08 -59.29 57.18
C CYS A 216 28.77 -59.65 58.51
N ASP A 217 29.38 -60.83 58.61
CA ASP A 217 29.91 -61.35 59.89
C ASP A 217 31.27 -60.79 60.27
N ARG A 218 32.00 -60.23 59.28
CA ARG A 218 33.33 -59.66 59.51
C ARG A 218 33.22 -58.20 59.96
N PRO A 219 33.87 -57.81 61.08
CA PRO A 219 33.82 -56.42 61.56
C PRO A 219 34.45 -55.44 60.58
N LYS A 220 35.35 -55.92 59.71
CA LYS A 220 35.90 -55.18 58.59
C LYS A 220 36.07 -56.13 57.39
N PRO A 221 35.14 -56.13 56.43
CA PRO A 221 35.30 -56.91 55.21
C PRO A 221 36.53 -56.47 54.43
N ASP A 222 37.02 -57.34 53.55
CA ASP A 222 38.16 -57.02 52.72
C ASP A 222 37.79 -55.94 51.68
N GLU A 223 38.51 -54.82 51.74
CA GLU A 223 38.22 -53.64 50.92
C GLU A 223 38.30 -53.94 49.42
N ARG A 224 39.26 -54.79 49.05
CA ARG A 224 39.55 -55.10 47.66
C ARG A 224 38.47 -56.03 47.10
N SER A 225 37.90 -56.91 47.93
CA SER A 225 36.78 -57.81 47.61
C SER A 225 35.52 -57.04 47.28
N VAL A 226 35.13 -56.14 48.19
CA VAL A 226 33.95 -55.29 48.03
C VAL A 226 34.11 -54.39 46.82
N MET A 227 35.27 -53.76 46.63
CA MET A 227 35.51 -52.89 45.48
C MET A 227 35.38 -53.65 44.15
N THR A 228 35.88 -54.88 44.08
CA THR A 228 35.77 -55.73 42.87
C THR A 228 34.31 -56.05 42.54
N TYR A 229 33.51 -56.36 43.56
CA TYR A 229 32.11 -56.69 43.37
C TYR A 229 31.28 -55.45 43.00
N VAL A 230 31.46 -54.33 43.70
CA VAL A 230 30.78 -53.06 43.40
C VAL A 230 31.15 -52.53 42.00
N ALA A 231 32.38 -52.77 41.54
CA ALA A 231 32.76 -52.44 40.17
C ALA A 231 31.93 -53.18 39.10
N GLN A 232 31.46 -54.41 39.37
CA GLN A 232 30.55 -55.11 38.45
C GLN A 232 29.19 -54.40 38.34
N TYR A 233 28.67 -53.86 39.45
CA TYR A 233 27.45 -53.04 39.44
C TYR A 233 27.64 -51.77 38.62
N PHE A 234 28.79 -51.10 38.77
CA PHE A 234 29.11 -49.93 37.96
C PHE A 234 29.07 -50.25 36.46
N HIS A 235 29.74 -51.30 36.01
CA HIS A 235 29.78 -51.66 34.58
C HIS A 235 28.41 -52.05 34.05
N ALA A 236 27.66 -52.86 34.79
CA ALA A 236 26.32 -53.26 34.39
C ALA A 236 25.42 -52.04 34.18
N PHE A 237 25.36 -51.12 35.15
CA PHE A 237 24.50 -49.95 35.03
C PHE A 237 25.01 -48.90 34.04
N SER A 238 26.32 -48.66 33.96
CA SER A 238 26.89 -47.72 32.98
C SER A 238 26.67 -48.20 31.55
N SER A 239 26.75 -49.50 31.27
CA SER A 239 26.46 -50.05 29.93
C SER A 239 24.99 -49.88 29.53
N MET A 240 24.06 -50.05 30.47
CA MET A 240 22.63 -49.83 30.25
C MET A 240 22.32 -48.35 29.97
N GLU A 241 22.90 -47.44 30.76
CA GLU A 241 22.74 -45.99 30.57
C GLU A 241 23.27 -45.54 29.20
N GLN A 242 24.43 -46.06 28.78
CA GLN A 242 24.97 -45.79 27.45
C GLN A 242 24.04 -46.27 26.32
N ALA A 243 23.46 -47.47 26.45
CA ALA A 243 22.51 -48.01 25.47
C ALA A 243 21.23 -47.14 25.36
N GLU A 244 20.72 -46.64 26.48
CA GLU A 244 19.55 -45.74 26.50
C GLU A 244 19.88 -44.40 25.83
N VAL A 245 21.05 -43.80 26.13
CA VAL A 245 21.49 -42.54 25.52
C VAL A 245 21.64 -42.68 24.00
N VAL A 246 22.23 -43.79 23.53
CA VAL A 246 22.34 -44.08 22.08
C VAL A 246 20.95 -44.21 21.46
N SER A 247 20.05 -44.98 22.08
CA SER A 247 18.68 -45.17 21.59
C SER A 247 17.91 -43.85 21.49
N ARG A 248 18.02 -43.00 22.52
CA ARG A 248 17.38 -41.67 22.55
C ARG A 248 17.91 -40.76 21.44
N ARG A 249 19.23 -40.79 21.18
CA ARG A 249 19.85 -40.03 20.09
C ARG A 249 19.33 -40.47 18.72
N VAL A 250 19.21 -41.78 18.49
CA VAL A 250 18.64 -42.33 17.25
C VAL A 250 17.17 -41.93 17.09
N ALA A 251 16.37 -42.04 18.16
CA ALA A 251 14.97 -41.62 18.12
C ALA A 251 14.82 -40.12 17.79
N THR A 252 15.59 -39.25 18.46
CA THR A 252 15.57 -37.81 18.19
C THR A 252 15.98 -37.50 16.74
N PHE A 253 16.96 -38.21 16.21
CA PHE A 253 17.36 -38.06 14.80
C PHE A 253 16.24 -38.50 13.84
N ALA A 254 15.57 -39.62 14.12
CA ALA A 254 14.44 -40.10 13.32
C ALA A 254 13.29 -39.08 13.30
N ASP A 255 12.94 -38.49 14.45
CA ASP A 255 11.90 -37.46 14.55
C ASP A 255 12.24 -36.21 13.72
N VAL A 256 13.50 -35.77 13.77
CA VAL A 256 13.99 -34.63 12.96
C VAL A 256 13.86 -34.93 11.47
N MET A 257 14.25 -36.13 11.04
CA MET A 257 14.18 -36.56 9.65
C MET A 257 12.74 -36.71 9.16
N GLN A 258 11.86 -37.31 9.96
CA GLN A 258 10.44 -37.41 9.64
C GLN A 258 9.81 -36.02 9.50
N GLY A 259 10.12 -35.10 10.42
CA GLY A 259 9.63 -33.73 10.34
C GLY A 259 10.14 -32.98 9.10
N ALA A 260 11.40 -33.20 8.68
CA ALA A 260 11.92 -32.62 7.45
C ALA A 260 11.24 -33.19 6.20
N TRP A 261 11.01 -34.51 6.16
CA TRP A 261 10.32 -35.19 5.07
C TRP A 261 8.88 -34.68 4.90
N LEU A 262 8.12 -34.53 5.99
CA LEU A 262 6.76 -33.98 5.95
C LEU A 262 6.73 -32.55 5.38
N MET A 263 7.70 -31.70 5.75
CA MET A 263 7.80 -30.34 5.21
C MET A 263 8.09 -30.35 3.70
N GLN A 264 8.94 -31.26 3.22
CA GLN A 264 9.23 -31.42 1.79
C GLN A 264 7.98 -31.84 1.01
N GLN A 265 7.22 -32.80 1.53
CA GLN A 265 5.97 -33.26 0.91
C GLN A 265 4.90 -32.16 0.88
N ASP A 266 4.76 -31.39 1.97
CA ASP A 266 3.83 -30.25 2.03
C ASP A 266 4.18 -29.19 0.98
N TYR A 267 5.47 -28.86 0.84
CA TYR A 267 5.94 -27.94 -0.18
C TYR A 267 5.58 -28.42 -1.59
N GLU A 268 5.89 -29.66 -1.95
CA GLU A 268 5.63 -30.18 -3.30
C GLU A 268 4.15 -30.25 -3.64
N SER A 269 3.30 -30.65 -2.68
CA SER A 269 1.86 -30.70 -2.87
C SER A 269 1.28 -29.31 -3.15
N ARG A 270 1.63 -28.34 -2.31
CA ARG A 270 1.12 -26.97 -2.40
C ARG A 270 1.68 -26.22 -3.60
N ALA A 271 2.97 -26.40 -3.92
CA ALA A 271 3.57 -25.82 -5.11
C ALA A 271 2.91 -26.30 -6.41
N ARG A 272 2.57 -27.59 -6.51
CA ARG A 272 1.86 -28.15 -7.66
C ARG A 272 0.45 -27.56 -7.81
N GLN A 273 -0.30 -27.53 -6.72
CA GLN A 273 -1.64 -26.93 -6.70
C GLN A 273 -1.62 -25.45 -7.12
N LEU A 274 -0.59 -24.71 -6.68
CA LEU A 274 -0.42 -23.31 -7.05
C LEU A 274 -0.23 -23.18 -8.57
N VAL A 275 0.67 -23.97 -9.18
CA VAL A 275 0.89 -23.98 -10.63
C VAL A 275 -0.39 -24.34 -11.40
N ASP A 276 -1.06 -25.42 -11.03
CA ASP A 276 -2.29 -25.88 -11.68
C ASP A 276 -3.38 -24.79 -11.67
N THR A 277 -3.49 -24.06 -10.55
CA THR A 277 -4.46 -22.96 -10.41
C THR A 277 -4.10 -21.78 -11.33
N MET A 278 -2.81 -21.44 -11.42
CA MET A 278 -2.34 -20.36 -12.31
C MET A 278 -2.58 -20.71 -13.78
N ASP A 279 -2.39 -21.97 -14.17
CA ASP A 279 -2.62 -22.42 -15.54
C ASP A 279 -4.12 -22.47 -15.88
N ALA A 280 -4.97 -22.91 -14.95
CA ALA A 280 -6.42 -22.90 -15.13
C ALA A 280 -6.98 -21.47 -15.34
N LEU A 281 -6.48 -20.49 -14.58
CA LEU A 281 -6.86 -19.08 -14.74
C LEU A 281 -6.48 -18.54 -16.12
N GLN A 282 -5.27 -18.84 -16.58
CA GLN A 282 -4.79 -18.43 -17.91
C GLN A 282 -5.63 -19.05 -19.03
N ALA A 283 -5.94 -20.35 -18.92
CA ALA A 283 -6.81 -21.04 -19.88
C ALA A 283 -8.21 -20.41 -19.91
N GLY A 284 -8.78 -20.10 -18.75
CA GLY A 284 -10.08 -19.43 -18.63
C GLY A 284 -10.10 -18.04 -19.30
N TRP A 285 -9.05 -17.24 -19.12
CA TRP A 285 -8.97 -15.93 -19.75
C TRP A 285 -8.77 -15.99 -21.26
N THR A 286 -8.08 -17.02 -21.75
CA THR A 286 -7.83 -17.22 -23.19
C THR A 286 -9.09 -17.71 -23.90
N ALA A 287 -9.92 -18.52 -23.24
CA ALA A 287 -11.18 -19.02 -23.79
C ALA A 287 -12.33 -18.00 -23.73
N ALA A 288 -12.23 -16.96 -22.91
CA ALA A 288 -13.32 -16.02 -22.68
C ALA A 288 -13.51 -15.04 -23.86
N THR A 289 -14.73 -15.02 -24.43
CA THR A 289 -15.14 -14.15 -25.55
C THR A 289 -16.03 -12.99 -25.07
N PHE A 290 -16.16 -11.95 -25.91
CA PHE A 290 -17.04 -10.82 -25.65
C PHE A 290 -18.27 -10.87 -26.56
N ALA A 291 -19.44 -10.50 -26.03
CA ALA A 291 -20.68 -10.37 -26.79
C ALA A 291 -20.77 -9.06 -27.60
N GLY A 292 -19.80 -8.16 -27.45
CA GLY A 292 -19.76 -6.86 -28.13
C GLY A 292 -20.65 -5.77 -27.51
N THR A 293 -21.30 -6.06 -26.37
CA THR A 293 -22.14 -5.10 -25.64
C THR A 293 -21.38 -4.50 -24.46
N TYR A 294 -21.72 -3.25 -24.10
CA TYR A 294 -21.12 -2.58 -22.95
C TYR A 294 -21.39 -3.33 -21.64
N ALA A 295 -22.62 -3.84 -21.47
CA ALA A 295 -23.04 -4.56 -20.27
C ALA A 295 -22.20 -5.82 -20.01
N ASP A 296 -21.94 -6.63 -21.05
CA ASP A 296 -21.10 -7.83 -20.95
C ASP A 296 -19.64 -7.46 -20.63
N ALA A 297 -19.06 -6.53 -21.37
CA ALA A 297 -17.68 -6.09 -21.11
C ALA A 297 -17.52 -5.51 -19.68
N ARG A 298 -18.54 -4.83 -19.17
CA ARG A 298 -18.57 -4.33 -17.79
C ARG A 298 -18.69 -5.46 -16.76
N ALA A 299 -19.52 -6.46 -17.01
CA ALA A 299 -19.64 -7.63 -16.14
C ALA A 299 -18.32 -8.41 -16.05
N GLN A 300 -17.66 -8.62 -17.19
CA GLN A 300 -16.35 -9.27 -17.24
C GLN A 300 -15.26 -8.44 -16.53
N LEU A 301 -15.31 -7.10 -16.59
CA LEU A 301 -14.44 -6.22 -15.82
C LEU A 301 -14.65 -6.39 -14.31
N THR A 302 -15.91 -6.49 -13.85
CA THR A 302 -16.23 -6.71 -12.44
C THR A 302 -15.67 -8.05 -11.95
N GLN A 303 -15.93 -9.15 -12.67
CA GLN A 303 -15.38 -10.46 -12.33
C GLN A 303 -13.84 -10.45 -12.29
N PHE A 304 -13.20 -9.76 -13.22
CA PHE A 304 -11.75 -9.63 -13.24
C PHE A 304 -11.22 -8.81 -12.05
N ASN A 305 -11.94 -7.77 -11.62
CA ASN A 305 -11.58 -7.02 -10.41
C ASN A 305 -11.77 -7.85 -9.14
N ASP A 306 -12.82 -8.66 -9.06
CA ASP A 306 -13.07 -9.58 -7.95
C ASP A 306 -11.93 -10.60 -7.80
N TYR A 307 -11.46 -11.16 -8.93
CA TYR A 307 -10.24 -11.97 -8.98
C TYR A 307 -9.02 -11.22 -8.39
N LYS A 308 -8.81 -9.94 -8.75
CA LYS A 308 -7.64 -9.15 -8.29
C LYS A 308 -7.65 -8.88 -6.78
N ILE A 309 -8.83 -8.69 -6.19
CA ILE A 309 -8.95 -8.40 -4.75
C ILE A 309 -9.06 -9.65 -3.88
N GLY A 310 -9.53 -10.77 -4.43
CA GLY A 310 -9.66 -12.06 -3.75
C GLY A 310 -8.54 -13.01 -4.14
N VAL A 311 -8.83 -13.88 -5.12
CA VAL A 311 -7.99 -15.02 -5.54
C VAL A 311 -6.52 -14.63 -5.76
N LYS A 312 -6.24 -13.52 -6.46
CA LYS A 312 -4.86 -13.08 -6.71
C LYS A 312 -4.08 -12.86 -5.42
N ARG A 313 -4.70 -12.32 -4.37
CA ARG A 313 -4.03 -12.08 -3.08
C ARG A 313 -3.70 -13.39 -2.37
N GLU A 314 -4.57 -14.39 -2.49
CA GLU A 314 -4.33 -15.73 -1.95
C GLU A 314 -3.16 -16.40 -2.67
N LEU A 315 -3.09 -16.31 -4.00
CA LEU A 315 -1.95 -16.82 -4.77
C LEU A 315 -0.62 -16.14 -4.39
N VAL A 316 -0.63 -14.81 -4.17
CA VAL A 316 0.57 -14.07 -3.70
C VAL A 316 1.00 -14.54 -2.32
N ARG A 317 0.05 -14.74 -1.40
CA ARG A 317 0.31 -15.26 -0.05
C ARG A 317 0.93 -16.65 -0.15
N GLU A 318 0.28 -17.56 -0.87
CA GLU A 318 0.73 -18.94 -1.01
C GLU A 318 2.13 -19.05 -1.60
N ARG A 319 2.44 -18.25 -2.65
CA ARG A 319 3.79 -18.16 -3.21
C ARG A 319 4.83 -17.70 -2.19
N THR A 320 4.48 -16.74 -1.34
CA THR A 320 5.38 -16.21 -0.30
C THR A 320 5.59 -17.24 0.82
N ASP A 321 4.52 -17.93 1.23
CA ASP A 321 4.55 -18.97 2.26
C ASP A 321 5.37 -20.17 1.80
N LEU A 322 5.26 -20.57 0.52
CA LEU A 322 6.09 -21.61 -0.08
C LEU A 322 7.58 -21.23 -0.08
N ALA A 323 7.93 -19.99 -0.44
CA ALA A 323 9.31 -19.52 -0.37
C ALA A 323 9.87 -19.55 1.06
N ALA A 324 9.05 -19.16 2.05
CA ALA A 324 9.42 -19.24 3.45
C ALA A 324 9.57 -20.70 3.92
N LEU A 325 8.67 -21.60 3.51
CA LEU A 325 8.73 -23.03 3.82
C LEU A 325 10.00 -23.67 3.25
N LEU A 326 10.36 -23.36 1.99
CA LEU A 326 11.62 -23.84 1.38
C LEU A 326 12.84 -23.35 2.16
N GLY A 327 12.86 -22.06 2.55
CA GLY A 327 13.93 -21.50 3.38
C GLY A 327 14.02 -22.18 4.75
N ASN A 328 12.89 -22.52 5.37
CA ASN A 328 12.84 -23.27 6.62
C ASN A 328 13.38 -24.70 6.46
N ILE A 329 13.02 -25.40 5.38
CA ILE A 329 13.53 -26.74 5.05
C ILE A 329 15.05 -26.68 4.89
N GLN A 330 15.57 -25.76 4.06
CA GLN A 330 17.00 -25.58 3.85
C GLN A 330 17.75 -25.26 5.14
N THR A 331 17.21 -24.35 5.97
CA THR A 331 17.81 -23.99 7.25
C THR A 331 17.85 -25.18 8.21
N LYS A 332 16.75 -25.95 8.28
CA LYS A 332 16.67 -27.15 9.12
C LYS A 332 17.69 -28.20 8.69
N LEU A 333 17.78 -28.52 7.39
CA LEU A 333 18.76 -29.47 6.88
C LEU A 333 20.20 -29.01 7.12
N LYS A 334 20.50 -27.73 6.89
CA LYS A 334 21.83 -27.15 7.12
C LYS A 334 22.23 -27.16 8.59
N THR A 335 21.28 -26.93 9.50
CA THR A 335 21.51 -26.99 10.95
C THR A 335 22.02 -28.36 11.40
N TYR A 336 21.54 -29.44 10.76
CA TYR A 336 21.98 -30.81 11.02
C TYR A 336 23.07 -31.31 10.06
N HIS A 337 23.71 -30.40 9.29
CA HIS A 337 24.74 -30.73 8.30
C HIS A 337 24.31 -31.78 7.25
N LEU A 338 23.02 -31.80 6.91
CA LEU A 338 22.46 -32.68 5.90
C LEU A 338 22.59 -32.07 4.49
N PRO A 339 22.57 -32.90 3.43
CA PRO A 339 22.54 -32.42 2.06
C PRO A 339 21.37 -31.48 1.81
N GLU A 340 21.62 -30.45 1.01
CA GLU A 340 20.57 -29.52 0.60
C GLU A 340 19.53 -30.26 -0.24
N TRP A 341 18.26 -30.11 0.13
CA TRP A 341 17.14 -30.62 -0.63
C TRP A 341 16.70 -29.60 -1.68
N VAL A 342 16.51 -30.07 -2.91
CA VAL A 342 16.04 -29.26 -4.04
C VAL A 342 14.73 -29.87 -4.56
N PRO A 343 13.65 -29.08 -4.72
CA PRO A 343 12.39 -29.57 -5.28
C PRO A 343 12.54 -30.18 -6.68
N GLN A 344 11.60 -31.04 -7.05
CA GLN A 344 11.50 -31.61 -8.40
C GLN A 344 11.44 -30.52 -9.48
N GLN A 345 11.90 -30.85 -10.69
CA GLN A 345 11.89 -29.94 -11.83
C GLN A 345 10.46 -29.50 -12.16
N GLY A 346 10.23 -28.20 -12.33
CA GLY A 346 8.90 -27.60 -12.51
C GLY A 346 8.28 -27.07 -11.21
N LEU A 347 8.80 -27.47 -10.04
CA LEU A 347 8.34 -27.01 -8.72
C LEU A 347 9.41 -26.20 -7.97
N ARG A 348 10.50 -25.82 -8.64
CA ARG A 348 11.52 -24.98 -8.02
C ARG A 348 11.00 -23.56 -7.87
N GLN A 349 11.58 -22.80 -6.95
CA GLN A 349 11.22 -21.39 -6.78
C GLN A 349 11.34 -20.58 -8.08
N SER A 350 12.38 -20.85 -8.89
CA SER A 350 12.54 -20.24 -10.23
C SER A 350 11.39 -20.58 -11.18
N ASP A 351 10.87 -21.80 -11.11
CA ASP A 351 9.81 -22.29 -11.97
C ASP A 351 8.47 -21.64 -11.57
N LEU A 352 8.22 -21.52 -10.26
CA LEU A 352 7.08 -20.78 -9.71
C LEU A 352 7.12 -19.30 -10.09
N ASP A 353 8.30 -18.67 -10.03
CA ASP A 353 8.48 -17.27 -10.45
C ASP A 353 8.27 -17.08 -11.96
N ALA A 354 8.70 -18.05 -12.77
CA ALA A 354 8.44 -18.06 -14.20
C ALA A 354 6.94 -18.21 -14.49
N ALA A 355 6.26 -19.17 -13.86
CA ALA A 355 4.81 -19.36 -14.00
C ALA A 355 4.02 -18.10 -13.57
N TRP A 356 4.43 -17.47 -12.46
CA TRP A 356 3.85 -16.20 -12.01
C TRP A 356 4.04 -15.07 -13.02
N SER A 357 5.21 -14.99 -13.66
CA SER A 357 5.50 -13.99 -14.67
C SER A 357 4.61 -14.18 -15.91
N THR A 358 4.39 -15.42 -16.33
CA THR A 358 3.46 -15.75 -17.43
C THR A 358 2.02 -15.38 -17.06
N LEU A 359 1.56 -15.71 -15.85
CA LEU A 359 0.25 -15.29 -15.35
C LEU A 359 0.09 -13.76 -15.36
N ALA A 360 1.11 -13.02 -14.92
CA ALA A 360 1.07 -11.56 -14.90
C ALA A 360 0.96 -10.95 -16.31
N LEU A 361 1.63 -11.55 -17.29
CA LEU A 361 1.51 -11.16 -18.71
C LEU A 361 0.10 -11.46 -19.24
N ALA A 362 -0.45 -12.64 -18.94
CA ALA A 362 -1.81 -13.02 -19.31
C ALA A 362 -2.85 -12.09 -18.66
N GLU A 363 -2.66 -11.72 -17.38
CA GLU A 363 -3.50 -10.77 -16.65
C GLU A 363 -3.47 -9.38 -17.31
N ALA A 364 -2.28 -8.89 -17.67
CA ALA A 364 -2.13 -7.61 -18.37
C ALA A 364 -2.79 -7.65 -19.76
N SER A 365 -2.67 -8.78 -20.47
CA SER A 365 -3.35 -9.00 -21.76
C SER A 365 -4.86 -8.95 -21.59
N ARG A 366 -5.41 -9.72 -20.65
CA ARG A 366 -6.85 -9.79 -20.36
C ARG A 366 -7.43 -8.43 -19.98
N SER A 367 -6.74 -7.70 -19.10
CA SER A 367 -7.12 -6.34 -18.71
C SER A 367 -7.15 -5.39 -19.92
N ARG A 368 -6.17 -5.47 -20.82
CA ARG A 368 -6.15 -4.65 -22.04
C ARG A 368 -7.31 -5.01 -22.98
N SER A 369 -7.59 -6.30 -23.17
CA SER A 369 -8.70 -6.76 -24.01
C SER A 369 -10.05 -6.27 -23.48
N ILE A 370 -10.34 -6.41 -22.18
CA ILE A 370 -11.59 -5.92 -21.58
C ILE A 370 -11.73 -4.40 -21.76
N ASN A 371 -10.68 -3.62 -21.50
CA ASN A 371 -10.73 -2.17 -21.66
C ASN A 371 -10.82 -1.72 -23.13
N ALA A 372 -10.22 -2.47 -24.05
CA ALA A 372 -10.38 -2.24 -25.48
C ALA A 372 -11.84 -2.46 -25.90
N GLU A 373 -12.46 -3.55 -25.47
CA GLU A 373 -13.87 -3.83 -25.77
C GLU A 373 -14.84 -2.84 -25.14
N ILE A 374 -14.59 -2.37 -23.93
CA ILE A 374 -15.39 -1.28 -23.33
C ILE A 374 -15.32 -0.01 -24.19
N ARG A 375 -14.12 0.34 -24.70
CA ARG A 375 -13.96 1.50 -25.58
C ARG A 375 -14.67 1.27 -26.92
N ASN A 376 -14.51 0.10 -27.53
CA ASN A 376 -15.17 -0.26 -28.79
C ASN A 376 -16.71 -0.22 -28.64
N ALA A 377 -17.25 -0.77 -27.55
CA ALA A 377 -18.69 -0.77 -27.28
C ALA A 377 -19.24 0.65 -27.09
N LYS A 378 -18.52 1.51 -26.34
CA LYS A 378 -18.89 2.93 -26.20
C LYS A 378 -18.84 3.68 -27.53
N GLU A 379 -17.80 3.44 -28.33
CA GLU A 379 -17.65 4.07 -29.64
C GLU A 379 -18.76 3.64 -30.60
N ASN A 380 -19.11 2.35 -30.61
CA ASN A 380 -20.24 1.85 -31.39
C ASN A 380 -21.56 2.49 -30.95
N LEU A 381 -21.78 2.72 -29.65
CA LEU A 381 -22.96 3.44 -29.15
C LEU A 381 -22.99 4.90 -29.62
N ARG A 382 -21.86 5.61 -29.55
CA ARG A 382 -21.73 6.99 -30.05
C ARG A 382 -22.10 7.10 -31.52
N ILE A 383 -21.55 6.22 -32.36
CA ILE A 383 -21.80 6.19 -33.80
C ILE A 383 -23.27 5.86 -34.07
N LYS A 384 -23.87 4.89 -33.37
CA LYS A 384 -25.29 4.53 -33.53
C LYS A 384 -26.22 5.69 -33.18
N PHE A 385 -26.00 6.34 -32.05
CA PHE A 385 -26.77 7.51 -31.64
C PHE A 385 -26.63 8.64 -32.66
N ALA A 386 -25.40 9.00 -33.03
CA ALA A 386 -25.13 10.07 -33.96
C ALA A 386 -25.72 9.81 -35.36
N GLY A 387 -25.62 8.57 -35.84
CA GLY A 387 -26.25 8.15 -37.10
C GLY A 387 -27.76 8.38 -37.08
N ALA A 388 -28.44 7.92 -36.02
CA ALA A 388 -29.88 8.10 -35.87
C ALA A 388 -30.30 9.57 -35.73
N ALA A 389 -29.56 10.34 -34.93
CA ALA A 389 -29.80 11.78 -34.71
C ALA A 389 -29.60 12.61 -35.99
N ASN A 390 -28.47 12.44 -36.67
CA ASN A 390 -28.16 13.17 -37.90
C ASN A 390 -29.11 12.81 -39.05
N GLU A 391 -29.61 11.57 -39.10
CA GLU A 391 -30.61 11.16 -40.08
C GLU A 391 -32.00 11.76 -39.79
N PHE A 392 -32.38 11.83 -38.51
CA PHE A 392 -33.61 12.47 -38.07
C PHE A 392 -33.62 13.97 -38.40
N GLU A 393 -32.54 14.68 -38.07
CA GLU A 393 -32.38 16.11 -38.37
C GLU A 393 -32.45 16.39 -39.88
N ARG A 394 -31.83 15.53 -40.70
CA ARG A 394 -31.91 15.66 -42.16
C ARG A 394 -33.34 15.60 -42.67
N HIS A 395 -34.13 14.64 -42.18
CA HIS A 395 -35.55 14.52 -42.57
C HIS A 395 -36.37 15.73 -42.12
N LEU A 396 -36.10 16.29 -40.93
CA LEU A 396 -36.73 17.53 -40.49
C LEU A 396 -36.41 18.71 -41.40
N ARG A 397 -35.14 18.87 -41.78
CA ARG A 397 -34.69 19.93 -42.70
C ARG A 397 -35.32 19.79 -44.09
N GLU A 398 -35.49 18.57 -44.57
CA GLU A 398 -36.19 18.29 -45.85
C GLU A 398 -37.65 18.73 -45.80
N VAL A 399 -38.37 18.40 -44.72
CA VAL A 399 -39.77 18.83 -44.54
C VAL A 399 -39.87 20.36 -44.41
N ALA A 400 -38.97 20.97 -43.63
CA ALA A 400 -38.92 22.42 -43.45
C ALA A 400 -38.63 23.15 -44.78
N GLY A 401 -37.70 22.63 -45.59
CA GLY A 401 -37.39 23.17 -46.91
C GLY A 401 -38.58 23.10 -47.89
N GLY A 402 -39.42 22.07 -47.76
CA GLY A 402 -40.65 21.91 -48.56
C GLY A 402 -41.63 23.08 -48.42
N ILE A 403 -41.66 23.74 -47.25
CA ILE A 403 -42.50 24.93 -47.00
C ILE A 403 -42.09 26.11 -47.89
N GLY A 404 -40.78 26.27 -48.13
CA GLY A 404 -40.23 27.38 -48.92
C GLY A 404 -40.31 27.19 -50.44
N GLN A 405 -40.58 25.96 -50.91
CA GLN A 405 -40.55 25.59 -52.33
C GLN A 405 -41.95 25.36 -52.92
N LEU A 406 -42.98 25.89 -52.28
CA LEU A 406 -44.37 25.77 -52.76
C LEU A 406 -44.54 26.49 -54.11
N GLN A 407 -45.05 25.78 -55.11
CA GLN A 407 -45.31 26.26 -56.48
C GLN A 407 -46.68 25.76 -56.96
N GLY A 408 -47.30 26.47 -57.90
CA GLY A 408 -48.64 26.15 -58.42
C GLY A 408 -49.73 27.07 -57.88
N ASP A 409 -50.99 26.73 -58.17
CA ASP A 409 -52.16 27.38 -57.58
C ASP A 409 -52.31 27.03 -56.10
N LEU A 410 -53.23 27.71 -55.39
CA LEU A 410 -53.35 27.55 -53.94
C LEU A 410 -53.82 26.13 -53.58
N GLU A 411 -54.61 25.51 -54.43
CA GLU A 411 -55.11 24.14 -54.28
C GLU A 411 -53.97 23.11 -54.38
N ALA A 412 -53.08 23.24 -55.37
CA ALA A 412 -51.89 22.39 -55.46
C ALA A 412 -50.94 22.62 -54.27
N GLN A 413 -50.77 23.87 -53.83
CA GLN A 413 -49.95 24.18 -52.66
C GLN A 413 -50.53 23.57 -51.37
N LEU A 414 -51.85 23.59 -51.20
CA LEU A 414 -52.54 23.00 -50.05
C LEU A 414 -52.28 21.49 -49.94
N GLU A 415 -52.38 20.76 -51.06
CA GLU A 415 -52.10 19.32 -51.09
C GLU A 415 -50.65 18.98 -50.75
N VAL A 416 -49.69 19.82 -51.17
CA VAL A 416 -48.28 19.65 -50.81
C VAL A 416 -48.08 19.84 -49.31
N VAL A 417 -48.65 20.90 -48.71
CA VAL A 417 -48.50 21.16 -47.27
C VAL A 417 -49.18 20.10 -46.41
N LYS A 418 -50.35 19.59 -46.81
CA LYS A 418 -51.01 18.45 -46.14
C LYS A 418 -50.14 17.20 -46.17
N ARG A 419 -49.48 16.92 -47.30
CA ARG A 419 -48.55 15.80 -47.41
C ARG A 419 -47.32 15.97 -46.52
N LEU A 420 -46.76 17.18 -46.45
CA LEU A 420 -45.64 17.49 -45.56
C LEU A 420 -46.02 17.29 -44.09
N LEU A 421 -47.24 17.67 -43.69
CA LEU A 421 -47.75 17.44 -42.34
C LEU A 421 -47.86 15.94 -42.03
N ALA A 422 -48.38 15.13 -42.96
CA ALA A 422 -48.48 13.68 -42.81
C ALA A 422 -47.12 12.97 -42.72
N GLN A 423 -46.05 13.56 -43.26
CA GLN A 423 -44.69 13.01 -43.14
C GLN A 423 -44.07 13.19 -41.75
N LEU A 424 -44.59 14.11 -40.91
CA LEU A 424 -44.02 14.40 -39.59
C LEU A 424 -44.35 13.34 -38.52
N ASP A 425 -45.47 12.62 -38.66
CA ASP A 425 -45.89 11.61 -37.68
C ASP A 425 -44.95 10.38 -37.64
N PRO A 426 -44.56 9.77 -38.78
CA PRO A 426 -43.56 8.69 -38.78
C PRO A 426 -42.18 9.15 -38.30
N ILE A 427 -41.82 10.41 -38.55
CA ILE A 427 -40.57 10.98 -38.05
C ILE A 427 -40.59 10.99 -36.51
N LYS A 428 -41.71 11.37 -35.90
CA LYS A 428 -41.87 11.37 -34.43
C LYS A 428 -41.60 10.01 -33.79
N GLU A 429 -42.01 8.90 -34.42
CA GLU A 429 -41.73 7.55 -33.89
C GLU A 429 -40.23 7.27 -33.77
N ARG A 430 -39.42 7.77 -34.72
CA ARG A 430 -37.96 7.62 -34.68
C ARG A 430 -37.32 8.34 -33.50
N LEU A 431 -37.95 9.40 -32.98
CA LEU A 431 -37.47 10.10 -31.78
C LEU A 431 -37.41 9.15 -30.58
N THR A 432 -38.36 8.22 -30.45
CA THR A 432 -38.38 7.23 -29.36
C THR A 432 -37.18 6.28 -29.38
N LEU A 433 -36.75 5.88 -30.58
CA LEU A 433 -35.53 5.08 -30.77
C LEU A 433 -34.29 5.89 -30.35
N ILE A 434 -34.21 7.16 -30.74
CA ILE A 434 -33.08 8.03 -30.39
C ILE A 434 -33.02 8.22 -28.86
N THR A 435 -34.16 8.40 -28.20
CA THR A 435 -34.24 8.45 -26.73
C THR A 435 -33.76 7.15 -26.07
N SER A 436 -34.10 5.99 -26.63
CA SER A 436 -33.58 4.71 -26.12
C SER A 436 -32.06 4.58 -26.26
N LEU A 437 -31.49 5.06 -27.37
CA LEU A 437 -30.04 5.08 -27.58
C LEU A 437 -29.33 6.07 -26.67
N GLU A 438 -29.96 7.21 -26.36
CA GLU A 438 -29.46 8.17 -25.36
C GLU A 438 -29.41 7.54 -23.96
N GLN A 439 -30.44 6.77 -23.60
CA GLN A 439 -30.45 6.04 -22.34
C GLN A 439 -29.31 5.01 -22.27
N GLU A 440 -29.08 4.24 -23.34
CA GLU A 440 -27.94 3.30 -23.42
C GLU A 440 -26.58 4.02 -23.33
N CYS A 441 -26.44 5.18 -23.97
CA CYS A 441 -25.24 6.03 -23.85
C CYS A 441 -25.05 6.53 -22.41
N THR A 442 -26.14 6.94 -21.75
CA THR A 442 -26.13 7.42 -20.35
C THR A 442 -25.73 6.31 -19.39
N ASP A 443 -26.32 5.11 -19.54
CA ASP A 443 -26.00 3.92 -18.75
C ASP A 443 -24.54 3.48 -18.96
N ALA A 444 -24.03 3.63 -20.18
CA ALA A 444 -22.63 3.41 -20.52
C ALA A 444 -21.68 4.53 -20.03
N LYS A 445 -22.21 5.62 -19.46
CA LYS A 445 -21.47 6.84 -19.08
C LYS A 445 -20.69 7.41 -20.25
N VAL A 446 -21.38 7.68 -21.34
CA VAL A 446 -20.88 8.44 -22.49
C VAL A 446 -21.30 9.89 -22.27
N GLU A 447 -20.34 10.75 -21.95
CA GLU A 447 -20.60 12.17 -21.63
C GLU A 447 -20.60 13.05 -22.89
N GLU A 448 -19.74 12.70 -23.84
CA GLU A 448 -19.54 13.47 -25.08
C GLU A 448 -19.60 12.54 -26.29
N ASN A 449 -20.13 13.07 -27.39
CA ASN A 449 -20.22 12.39 -28.68
C ASN A 449 -19.71 13.33 -29.80
N ASP A 450 -18.54 13.01 -30.36
CA ASP A 450 -17.93 13.84 -31.41
C ASP A 450 -18.60 13.67 -32.79
N HIS A 451 -19.49 12.69 -32.95
CA HIS A 451 -20.13 12.35 -34.22
C HIS A 451 -21.44 13.12 -34.48
N THR A 452 -21.97 13.81 -33.48
CA THR A 452 -23.16 14.65 -33.61
C THR A 452 -23.17 15.77 -32.59
N ILE A 453 -23.69 16.93 -32.96
CA ILE A 453 -23.90 18.07 -32.06
C ILE A 453 -25.31 18.09 -31.48
N PHE A 454 -26.20 17.22 -31.96
CA PHE A 454 -27.61 17.25 -31.62
C PHE A 454 -27.90 16.43 -30.38
N THR A 455 -28.64 17.01 -29.44
CA THR A 455 -29.22 16.30 -28.31
C THR A 455 -30.67 15.87 -28.60
N VAL A 456 -31.20 14.92 -27.84
CA VAL A 456 -32.61 14.51 -27.98
C VAL A 456 -33.55 15.69 -27.72
N SER A 457 -33.20 16.57 -26.79
CA SER A 457 -33.96 17.80 -26.51
C SER A 457 -33.97 18.75 -27.71
N ASP A 458 -32.83 18.93 -28.39
CA ASP A 458 -32.74 19.79 -29.57
C ASP A 458 -33.61 19.24 -30.71
N LEU A 459 -33.51 17.95 -30.98
CA LEU A 459 -34.27 17.28 -32.04
C LEU A 459 -35.78 17.29 -31.76
N ALA A 460 -36.19 17.11 -30.50
CA ALA A 460 -37.58 17.21 -30.09
C ALA A 460 -38.13 18.63 -30.32
N PHE A 461 -37.37 19.65 -29.92
CA PHE A 461 -37.72 21.05 -30.12
C PHE A 461 -37.80 21.42 -31.60
N GLU A 462 -36.83 21.01 -32.42
CA GLU A 462 -36.84 21.24 -33.86
C GLU A 462 -38.03 20.59 -34.53
N TRP A 463 -38.40 19.36 -34.14
CA TRP A 463 -39.61 18.71 -34.67
C TRP A 463 -40.87 19.51 -34.35
N GLU A 464 -41.01 20.00 -33.11
CA GLU A 464 -42.16 20.85 -32.71
C GLU A 464 -42.20 22.15 -33.52
N LEU A 465 -41.05 22.78 -33.73
CA LEU A 465 -40.93 24.02 -34.50
C LEU A 465 -41.30 23.82 -35.98
N VAL A 466 -40.81 22.75 -36.62
CA VAL A 466 -41.14 22.43 -38.02
C VAL A 466 -42.62 22.10 -38.13
N ARG A 467 -43.17 21.31 -37.22
CA ARG A 467 -44.61 20.99 -37.19
C ARG A 467 -45.46 22.26 -37.08
N ALA A 468 -45.14 23.14 -36.15
CA ALA A 468 -45.85 24.41 -35.99
C ALA A 468 -45.75 25.29 -37.25
N SER A 469 -44.59 25.28 -37.93
CA SER A 469 -44.39 26.04 -39.17
C SER A 469 -45.21 25.48 -40.33
N VAL A 470 -45.28 24.15 -40.48
CA VAL A 470 -46.15 23.48 -41.48
C VAL A 470 -47.62 23.79 -41.19
N SER A 471 -48.08 23.68 -39.94
CA SER A 471 -49.46 23.99 -39.55
C SER A 471 -49.83 25.45 -39.82
N LYS A 472 -48.95 26.40 -39.47
CA LYS A 472 -49.17 27.82 -39.78
C LYS A 472 -49.26 28.09 -41.27
N LYS A 473 -48.42 27.43 -42.08
CA LYS A 473 -48.47 27.57 -43.53
C LYS A 473 -49.75 26.95 -44.12
N LEU A 474 -50.22 25.84 -43.55
CA LEU A 474 -51.49 25.21 -43.92
C LEU A 474 -52.65 26.19 -43.70
N ALA A 475 -52.80 26.72 -42.48
CA ALA A 475 -53.82 27.71 -42.14
C ALA A 475 -53.71 28.97 -43.02
N PHE A 476 -52.49 29.43 -43.32
CA PHE A 476 -52.28 30.55 -44.23
C PHE A 476 -52.87 30.30 -45.63
N ILE A 477 -52.58 29.15 -46.23
CA ILE A 477 -53.05 28.81 -47.57
C ILE A 477 -54.56 28.62 -47.58
N GLU A 478 -55.11 27.93 -46.58
CA GLU A 478 -56.56 27.75 -46.42
C GLU A 478 -57.28 29.11 -46.35
N ASN A 479 -56.73 30.06 -45.58
CA ASN A 479 -57.32 31.39 -45.45
C ASN A 479 -57.25 32.18 -46.76
N GLN A 480 -56.15 32.07 -47.51
CA GLN A 480 -56.01 32.71 -48.82
C GLN A 480 -56.97 32.13 -49.87
N ILE A 481 -57.28 30.83 -49.80
CA ILE A 481 -58.30 30.21 -50.66
C ILE A 481 -59.68 30.78 -50.34
N VAL A 482 -60.01 30.90 -49.05
CA VAL A 482 -61.27 31.46 -48.56
C VAL A 482 -61.42 32.92 -48.98
N SER A 483 -60.42 33.77 -48.77
CA SER A 483 -60.46 35.19 -49.15
C SER A 483 -60.71 35.39 -50.65
N ARG A 484 -60.24 34.48 -51.52
CA ARG A 484 -60.52 34.53 -52.96
C ARG A 484 -61.98 34.27 -53.31
N GLN A 485 -62.72 33.54 -52.47
CA GLN A 485 -64.13 33.20 -52.73
C GLN A 485 -65.07 34.38 -52.42
N HIS A 486 -64.65 35.32 -51.58
CA HIS A 486 -65.44 36.49 -51.16
C HIS A 486 -65.08 37.73 -52.00
N THR A 487 -65.65 37.84 -53.20
CA THR A 487 -65.33 38.92 -54.18
C THR A 487 -65.92 40.29 -53.85
N ASN A 488 -66.86 40.36 -52.89
CA ASN A 488 -67.59 41.59 -52.56
C ASN A 488 -66.86 42.47 -51.53
N LEU A 489 -65.69 42.04 -51.04
CA LEU A 489 -64.88 42.76 -50.07
C LEU A 489 -63.63 43.32 -50.73
N THR A 490 -63.23 44.52 -50.33
CA THR A 490 -61.99 45.12 -50.85
C THR A 490 -60.77 44.38 -50.30
N PRO A 491 -59.64 44.35 -51.04
CA PRO A 491 -58.41 43.72 -50.56
C PRO A 491 -57.92 44.24 -49.20
N ALA A 492 -58.13 45.53 -48.91
CA ALA A 492 -57.78 46.14 -47.64
C ALA A 492 -58.65 45.62 -46.47
N GLN A 493 -59.96 45.43 -46.70
CA GLN A 493 -60.87 44.85 -45.69
C GLN A 493 -60.56 43.37 -45.44
N LEU A 494 -60.23 42.62 -46.50
CA LEU A 494 -59.79 41.23 -46.36
C LEU A 494 -58.51 41.12 -45.52
N GLU A 495 -57.54 42.01 -45.74
CA GLU A 495 -56.30 42.06 -44.97
C GLU A 495 -56.54 42.46 -43.50
N GLU A 496 -57.45 43.39 -43.24
CA GLU A 496 -57.87 43.78 -41.88
C GLU A 496 -58.55 42.63 -41.12
N PHE A 497 -59.45 41.89 -41.79
CA PHE A 497 -60.12 40.74 -41.19
C PHE A 497 -59.17 39.55 -41.01
N GLU A 498 -58.27 39.30 -41.95
CA GLU A 498 -57.23 38.27 -41.85
C GLU A 498 -56.27 38.53 -40.69
N SER A 499 -55.76 39.76 -40.60
CA SER A 499 -54.82 40.16 -39.54
C SER A 499 -55.47 40.09 -38.16
N THR A 500 -56.74 40.47 -38.05
CA THR A 500 -57.52 40.34 -36.82
C THR A 500 -57.72 38.88 -36.42
N PHE A 501 -58.21 38.05 -37.35
CA PHE A 501 -58.45 36.63 -37.07
C PHE A 501 -57.17 35.94 -36.60
N ARG A 502 -56.04 36.18 -37.28
CA ARG A 502 -54.73 35.61 -36.89
C ARG A 502 -54.17 36.14 -35.58
N TYR A 503 -54.49 37.37 -35.22
CA TYR A 503 -54.04 37.93 -33.95
C TYR A 503 -54.68 37.19 -32.76
N PHE A 504 -55.94 36.77 -32.92
CA PHE A 504 -56.70 36.07 -31.89
C PHE A 504 -56.62 34.54 -31.97
N ASP A 505 -56.39 33.93 -33.14
CA ASP A 505 -56.06 32.50 -33.32
C ASP A 505 -54.62 32.20 -32.87
N LYS A 506 -54.40 32.14 -31.55
CA LYS A 506 -53.06 32.00 -30.96
C LYS A 506 -52.45 30.62 -31.15
N ASP A 507 -53.26 29.59 -31.25
CA ASP A 507 -52.81 28.21 -31.43
C ASP A 507 -52.64 27.83 -32.91
N ALA A 508 -52.98 28.74 -33.83
CA ALA A 508 -52.94 28.54 -35.28
C ALA A 508 -53.76 27.31 -35.69
N SER A 509 -54.85 27.06 -34.97
CA SER A 509 -55.81 25.99 -35.24
C SER A 509 -56.70 26.29 -36.45
N ASN A 510 -56.65 27.53 -36.94
CA ASN A 510 -57.56 28.10 -37.92
C ASN A 510 -59.01 28.15 -37.43
N THR A 511 -59.21 28.24 -36.12
CA THR A 511 -60.52 28.32 -35.47
C THR A 511 -60.49 29.30 -34.29
N LEU A 512 -61.58 30.04 -34.07
CA LEU A 512 -61.71 30.92 -32.90
C LEU A 512 -62.58 30.29 -31.83
N THR A 513 -62.08 30.27 -30.60
CA THR A 513 -62.89 29.99 -29.41
C THR A 513 -63.83 31.16 -29.10
N VAL A 514 -64.86 30.94 -28.27
CA VAL A 514 -65.82 31.98 -27.85
C VAL A 514 -65.12 33.29 -27.38
N PRO A 515 -64.14 33.27 -26.46
CA PRO A 515 -63.48 34.50 -26.03
C PRO A 515 -62.60 35.14 -27.13
N GLU A 516 -62.00 34.35 -28.01
CA GLU A 516 -61.20 34.85 -29.13
C GLU A 516 -62.07 35.51 -30.20
N LEU A 517 -63.24 34.94 -30.51
CA LEU A 517 -64.24 35.53 -31.38
C LEU A 517 -64.74 36.88 -30.84
N GLY A 518 -65.08 36.93 -29.55
CA GLY A 518 -65.51 38.17 -28.90
C GLY A 518 -64.45 39.27 -28.96
N ALA A 519 -63.20 38.93 -28.68
CA ALA A 519 -62.09 39.88 -28.74
C ALA A 519 -61.77 40.32 -30.19
N ALA A 520 -61.87 39.41 -31.17
CA ALA A 520 -61.72 39.71 -32.58
C ALA A 520 -62.78 40.71 -33.08
N LEU A 521 -64.05 40.47 -32.79
CA LEU A 521 -65.15 41.37 -33.17
C LEU A 521 -65.00 42.75 -32.50
N ALA A 522 -64.67 42.78 -31.22
CA ALA A 522 -64.43 44.03 -30.50
C ALA A 522 -63.26 44.84 -31.10
N SER A 523 -62.21 44.18 -31.59
CA SER A 523 -61.07 44.84 -32.24
C SER A 523 -61.40 45.46 -33.60
N LEU A 524 -62.41 44.93 -34.30
CA LEU A 524 -62.96 45.49 -35.55
C LEU A 524 -64.01 46.58 -35.27
N GLY A 525 -64.21 46.96 -34.01
CA GLY A 525 -65.20 47.96 -33.60
C GLY A 525 -66.64 47.43 -33.51
N ILE A 526 -66.84 46.12 -33.59
CA ILE A 526 -68.15 45.46 -33.50
C ILE A 526 -68.32 44.94 -32.06
N ILE A 527 -69.10 45.66 -31.24
CA ILE A 527 -69.28 45.37 -29.81
C ILE A 527 -70.62 44.67 -29.58
N TYR A 528 -70.57 43.42 -29.12
CA TYR A 528 -71.72 42.62 -28.69
C TYR A 528 -71.64 42.31 -27.18
N THR A 529 -72.75 41.90 -26.56
CA THR A 529 -72.72 41.40 -25.18
C THR A 529 -72.12 39.99 -25.13
N GLU A 530 -71.62 39.54 -23.97
CA GLU A 530 -71.06 38.18 -23.82
C GLU A 530 -72.07 37.09 -24.22
N ASP A 531 -73.35 37.26 -23.83
CA ASP A 531 -74.44 36.33 -24.19
C ASP A 531 -74.68 36.29 -25.71
N ASP A 532 -74.58 37.43 -26.40
CA ASP A 532 -74.75 37.50 -27.86
C ASP A 532 -73.56 36.84 -28.58
N ILE A 533 -72.33 37.00 -28.07
CA ILE A 533 -71.12 36.39 -28.65
C ILE A 533 -71.19 34.87 -28.54
N GLU A 534 -71.67 34.33 -27.41
CA GLU A 534 -71.90 32.89 -27.25
C GLU A 534 -72.93 32.36 -28.25
N GLN A 535 -74.03 33.09 -28.47
CA GLN A 535 -75.04 32.71 -29.46
C GLN A 535 -74.51 32.76 -30.90
N ILE A 536 -73.76 33.81 -31.25
CA ILE A 536 -73.11 33.94 -32.58
C ILE A 536 -72.11 32.81 -32.79
N HIS A 537 -71.28 32.49 -31.79
CA HIS A 537 -70.32 31.39 -31.85
C HIS A 537 -71.00 30.04 -32.08
N LEU A 538 -72.08 29.76 -31.33
CA LEU A 538 -72.88 28.54 -31.49
C LEU A 538 -73.51 28.46 -32.88
N GLN A 539 -74.11 29.54 -33.38
CA GLN A 539 -74.74 29.59 -34.70
C GLN A 539 -73.72 29.35 -35.83
N LEU A 540 -72.53 29.95 -35.73
CA LEU A 540 -71.45 29.73 -36.69
C LEU A 540 -70.90 28.31 -36.61
N CYS A 541 -70.78 27.72 -35.42
CA CYS A 541 -70.41 26.31 -35.25
C CYS A 541 -71.48 25.35 -35.79
N GLU A 542 -72.77 25.63 -35.64
CA GLU A 542 -73.84 24.80 -36.21
C GLU A 542 -73.83 24.84 -37.74
N THR A 543 -73.50 25.99 -38.33
CA THR A 543 -73.52 26.19 -39.78
C THR A 543 -72.25 25.69 -40.47
N PHE A 544 -71.08 25.95 -39.89
CA PHE A 544 -69.77 25.67 -40.47
C PHE A 544 -68.98 24.58 -39.74
N GLY A 545 -69.52 23.99 -38.68
CA GLY A 545 -68.87 22.99 -37.82
C GLY A 545 -67.95 23.58 -36.75
N ALA A 546 -67.25 24.67 -37.09
CA ALA A 546 -66.42 25.46 -36.19
C ALA A 546 -66.35 26.92 -36.68
N VAL A 547 -65.97 27.86 -35.82
CA VAL A 547 -65.71 29.25 -36.21
C VAL A 547 -64.34 29.33 -36.89
N SER A 548 -64.27 28.78 -38.11
CA SER A 548 -63.12 28.89 -38.99
C SER A 548 -63.01 30.29 -39.59
N TYR A 549 -61.89 30.58 -40.25
CA TYR A 549 -61.73 31.85 -40.96
C TYR A 549 -62.86 32.11 -41.97
N ASP A 550 -63.36 31.08 -42.67
CA ASP A 550 -64.49 31.19 -43.61
C ASP A 550 -65.81 31.57 -42.92
N ALA A 551 -66.10 30.95 -41.78
CA ALA A 551 -67.27 31.29 -40.97
C ALA A 551 -67.21 32.73 -40.48
N PHE A 552 -66.03 33.16 -40.00
CA PHE A 552 -65.79 34.51 -39.51
C PHE A 552 -65.92 35.56 -40.62
N LEU A 553 -65.37 35.29 -41.81
CA LEU A 553 -65.40 36.20 -42.94
C LEU A 553 -66.80 36.34 -43.55
N THR A 554 -67.52 35.22 -43.63
CA THR A 554 -68.92 35.21 -44.10
C THR A 554 -69.81 36.05 -43.19
N PHE A 555 -69.62 35.96 -41.86
CA PHE A 555 -70.34 36.78 -40.88
C PHE A 555 -70.02 38.28 -41.01
N LEU A 556 -68.73 38.64 -41.17
CA LEU A 556 -68.33 40.05 -41.32
C LEU A 556 -68.84 40.67 -42.62
N ARG A 557 -68.94 39.90 -43.70
CA ARG A 557 -69.56 40.35 -44.96
C ARG A 557 -71.02 40.74 -44.73
N GLU A 558 -71.80 39.89 -44.05
CA GLU A 558 -73.22 40.14 -43.79
C GLU A 558 -73.48 41.42 -42.99
N ILE A 559 -72.51 41.85 -42.18
CA ILE A 559 -72.61 43.06 -41.35
C ILE A 559 -72.15 44.33 -42.09
N THR A 560 -71.32 44.20 -43.14
CA THR A 560 -70.64 45.33 -43.80
C THR A 560 -71.29 45.83 -45.10
N GLU A 561 -72.35 45.19 -45.60
CA GLU A 561 -73.03 45.55 -46.86
C GLU A 561 -73.76 46.92 -46.87
N ASP A 562 -73.88 47.61 -45.73
CA ASP A 562 -74.72 48.83 -45.57
C ASP A 562 -74.02 50.20 -45.78
N THR A 563 -72.93 50.31 -46.55
CA THR A 563 -72.23 51.61 -46.75
C THR A 563 -72.35 52.23 -48.17
N THR A 564 -72.67 53.54 -48.18
CA THR A 564 -73.17 54.42 -49.25
C THR A 564 -72.39 54.47 -50.58
N SER A 565 -73.09 54.56 -51.72
CA SER A 565 -72.49 54.61 -53.07
C SER A 565 -71.92 56.01 -53.47
N PRO A 566 -70.92 56.09 -54.38
CA PRO A 566 -70.31 57.34 -54.83
C PRO A 566 -71.29 58.34 -55.46
N ASP A 567 -72.30 57.85 -56.19
CA ASP A 567 -73.28 58.69 -56.89
C ASP A 567 -74.20 59.43 -55.90
N GLN A 568 -74.52 58.82 -54.76
CA GLN A 568 -75.33 59.44 -53.69
C GLN A 568 -74.56 60.51 -52.92
N LEU A 569 -73.22 60.40 -52.83
CA LEU A 569 -72.36 61.43 -52.26
C LEU A 569 -72.23 62.66 -53.18
N LEU A 570 -72.19 62.44 -54.51
CA LEU A 570 -72.18 63.51 -55.50
C LEU A 570 -73.48 64.34 -55.42
N GLU A 571 -74.65 63.68 -55.37
CA GLU A 571 -75.94 64.36 -55.21
C GLU A 571 -76.04 65.17 -53.91
N ALA A 572 -75.46 64.66 -52.81
CA ALA A 572 -75.44 65.36 -51.53
C ALA A 572 -74.61 66.65 -51.57
N PHE A 573 -73.46 66.64 -52.27
CA PHE A 573 -72.65 67.85 -52.47
C PHE A 573 -73.28 68.83 -53.47
N GLN A 574 -73.96 68.34 -54.52
CA GLN A 574 -74.72 69.18 -55.46
C GLN A 574 -75.87 69.92 -54.75
N GLY A 575 -76.61 69.21 -53.88
CA GLY A 575 -77.67 69.81 -53.05
C GLY A 575 -77.14 70.86 -52.06
N LEU A 576 -75.91 70.68 -51.57
CA LEU A 576 -75.24 71.62 -50.66
C LEU A 576 -74.69 72.87 -51.37
N ALA A 577 -74.24 72.71 -52.62
CA ALA A 577 -73.72 73.78 -53.47
C ALA A 577 -74.82 74.66 -54.10
N GLY A 578 -76.05 74.16 -54.15
CA GLY A 578 -77.18 74.79 -54.85
C GLY A 578 -76.97 74.78 -56.36
N ASP A 579 -76.70 73.61 -56.94
CA ASP A 579 -76.45 73.36 -58.37
C ASP A 579 -75.23 74.08 -58.97
N LYS A 580 -74.32 74.59 -58.13
CA LYS A 580 -73.03 75.15 -58.56
C LYS A 580 -72.01 74.01 -58.70
N PRO A 581 -71.08 74.07 -59.67
CA PRO A 581 -69.99 73.10 -59.82
C PRO A 581 -68.85 73.32 -58.79
N TYR A 582 -69.12 74.12 -57.75
CA TYR A 582 -68.19 74.43 -56.67
C TYR A 582 -68.97 74.77 -55.41
N VAL A 583 -68.34 74.59 -54.26
CA VAL A 583 -68.89 74.92 -52.93
C VAL A 583 -68.05 76.02 -52.30
N THR A 584 -68.69 76.96 -51.61
CA THR A 584 -67.99 78.00 -50.82
C THR A 584 -67.92 77.63 -49.34
N GLU A 585 -67.02 78.26 -48.60
CA GLU A 585 -66.98 78.09 -47.13
C GLU A 585 -68.32 78.48 -46.47
N LEU A 586 -69.04 79.45 -47.05
CA LEU A 586 -70.36 79.83 -46.57
C LEU A 586 -71.40 78.72 -46.81
N ASP A 587 -71.36 78.05 -47.97
CA ASP A 587 -72.26 76.92 -48.29
C ASP A 587 -72.02 75.74 -47.32
N LEU A 588 -70.76 75.42 -46.99
CA LEU A 588 -70.41 74.40 -45.99
C LEU A 588 -70.87 74.74 -44.57
N ARG A 589 -70.81 76.02 -44.18
CA ARG A 589 -71.29 76.49 -42.87
C ARG A 589 -72.81 76.51 -42.78
N LEU A 590 -73.50 76.88 -43.87
CA LEU A 590 -74.97 76.89 -43.94
C LEU A 590 -75.55 75.47 -43.88
N ALA A 591 -74.79 74.46 -44.31
CA ALA A 591 -75.15 73.05 -44.21
C ALA A 591 -74.94 72.44 -42.80
N LEU A 592 -74.61 73.26 -41.79
CA LEU A 592 -74.42 72.84 -40.39
C LEU A 592 -73.32 71.79 -40.19
N LEU A 593 -72.30 71.77 -41.05
CA LEU A 593 -71.16 70.88 -40.88
C LEU A 593 -70.32 71.30 -39.64
N PRO A 594 -69.78 70.34 -38.87
CA PRO A 594 -68.88 70.65 -37.77
C PRO A 594 -67.64 71.41 -38.23
N GLN A 595 -67.17 72.38 -37.44
CA GLN A 595 -66.06 73.27 -37.84
C GLN A 595 -64.79 72.51 -38.25
N GLY A 596 -64.46 71.40 -37.57
CA GLY A 596 -63.31 70.56 -37.93
C GLY A 596 -63.45 69.86 -39.29
N SER A 597 -64.67 69.51 -39.69
CA SER A 597 -64.96 68.93 -41.02
C SER A 597 -64.86 69.98 -42.11
N ILE A 598 -65.30 71.21 -41.84
CA ILE A 598 -65.16 72.34 -42.77
C ILE A 598 -63.67 72.67 -43.00
N ASP A 599 -62.89 72.72 -41.92
CA ASP A 599 -61.45 73.03 -42.00
C ASP A 599 -60.69 71.94 -42.78
N TYR A 600 -61.06 70.67 -42.59
CA TYR A 600 -60.52 69.55 -43.36
C TYR A 600 -60.93 69.61 -44.84
N LEU A 601 -62.21 69.80 -45.14
CA LEU A 601 -62.71 69.86 -46.52
C LEU A 601 -62.11 71.03 -47.30
N LYS A 602 -61.86 72.17 -46.66
CA LYS A 602 -61.13 73.30 -47.26
C LYS A 602 -59.67 72.98 -47.57
N ALA A 603 -59.04 72.09 -46.80
CA ALA A 603 -57.67 71.64 -47.04
C ALA A 603 -57.59 70.52 -48.08
N ALA A 604 -58.63 69.69 -48.18
CA ALA A 604 -58.66 68.49 -49.02
C ALA A 604 -59.24 68.73 -50.43
N MET A 605 -60.21 69.64 -50.58
CA MET A 605 -60.82 69.95 -51.88
C MET A 605 -59.97 70.94 -52.70
N PRO A 606 -59.77 70.70 -54.01
CA PRO A 606 -59.05 71.64 -54.88
C PRO A 606 -59.74 73.00 -54.92
N GLN A 607 -58.97 74.07 -54.68
CA GLN A 607 -59.46 75.43 -54.78
C GLN A 607 -59.40 75.91 -56.23
N VAL A 608 -60.52 76.40 -56.77
CA VAL A 608 -60.63 76.88 -58.16
C VAL A 608 -60.92 78.39 -58.16
N ARG A 609 -60.58 79.11 -59.24
CA ARG A 609 -60.98 80.52 -59.42
C ARG A 609 -62.18 80.59 -60.34
N ALA A 610 -63.35 80.96 -59.81
CA ALA A 610 -64.53 81.26 -60.59
C ALA A 610 -64.56 82.74 -61.00
N GLU A 611 -64.80 83.04 -62.28
CA GLU A 611 -64.90 84.42 -62.77
C GLU A 611 -66.07 85.16 -62.07
N GLY A 612 -65.78 86.25 -61.37
CA GLY A 612 -66.79 87.12 -60.75
C GLY A 612 -67.05 86.91 -59.24
N VAL A 613 -66.33 86.00 -58.56
CA VAL A 613 -66.47 85.76 -57.11
C VAL A 613 -65.15 86.10 -56.39
N GLN A 614 -65.20 86.93 -55.35
CA GLN A 614 -64.01 87.37 -54.59
C GLN A 614 -63.56 86.35 -53.51
N ASP A 615 -64.44 85.44 -53.09
CA ASP A 615 -64.18 84.43 -52.06
C ASP A 615 -63.61 83.13 -52.63
N ALA A 616 -62.93 82.35 -51.78
CA ALA A 616 -62.39 81.03 -52.10
C ALA A 616 -63.49 80.01 -52.42
N VAL A 617 -63.44 79.40 -53.60
CA VAL A 617 -64.38 78.35 -54.03
C VAL A 617 -63.66 77.00 -54.20
N TYR A 618 -64.34 75.91 -53.84
CA TYR A 618 -63.77 74.56 -53.77
C TYR A 618 -64.54 73.61 -54.69
N ASP A 619 -63.81 72.85 -55.51
CA ASP A 619 -64.38 71.89 -56.47
C ASP A 619 -64.59 70.52 -55.81
N TYR A 620 -65.85 70.19 -55.55
CA TYR A 620 -66.22 68.90 -54.95
C TYR A 620 -66.33 67.79 -56.00
N GLU A 621 -66.62 68.09 -57.28
CA GLU A 621 -66.72 67.07 -58.33
C GLU A 621 -65.33 66.53 -58.68
N GLY A 622 -64.34 67.42 -58.80
CA GLY A 622 -62.93 67.05 -58.99
C GLY A 622 -62.34 66.31 -57.78
N TYR A 623 -62.74 66.69 -56.56
CA TYR A 623 -62.36 66.00 -55.33
C TYR A 623 -62.92 64.57 -55.27
N LEU A 624 -64.22 64.39 -55.54
CA LEU A 624 -64.88 63.07 -55.51
C LEU A 624 -64.39 62.15 -56.65
N THR A 625 -64.15 62.70 -57.84
CA THR A 625 -63.60 61.93 -58.97
C THR A 625 -62.18 61.45 -58.69
N GLY A 626 -61.37 62.25 -58.01
CA GLY A 626 -60.03 61.87 -57.56
C GLY A 626 -60.03 60.84 -56.42
N LEU A 627 -61.10 60.79 -55.62
CA LEU A 627 -61.23 59.85 -54.50
C LEU A 627 -61.74 58.46 -54.95
N PHE A 628 -62.66 58.42 -55.93
CA PHE A 628 -63.36 57.18 -56.34
C PHE A 628 -62.92 56.61 -57.70
N GLY A 629 -62.09 57.31 -58.46
CA GLY A 629 -61.35 56.73 -59.59
C GLY A 629 -62.21 56.11 -60.70
N VAL A 630 -63.00 56.91 -61.43
CA VAL A 630 -63.66 56.46 -62.67
C VAL A 630 -62.81 56.87 -63.89
N SER A 631 -62.23 55.86 -64.56
CA SER A 631 -61.28 55.92 -65.70
C SER A 631 -61.89 56.42 -67.02
N GLN A 632 -61.17 57.13 -67.92
CA GLN A 632 -60.28 56.60 -68.99
C GLN A 632 -59.76 57.73 -69.95
N PRO A 633 -58.79 57.53 -70.89
CA PRO A 633 -57.64 56.60 -70.94
C PRO A 633 -56.30 57.22 -71.47
N TYR A 634 -55.16 56.51 -71.25
CA TYR A 634 -53.78 56.68 -71.78
C TYR A 634 -53.07 58.03 -71.49
N ASP A 635 -51.82 58.13 -71.05
CA ASP A 635 -50.62 57.42 -71.50
C ASP A 635 -49.47 57.52 -70.47
N ASN A 636 -48.47 56.65 -70.65
CA ASN A 636 -47.30 56.35 -69.82
C ASN A 636 -46.51 57.54 -69.22
N ALA A 637 -46.01 57.37 -67.98
CA ALA A 637 -44.57 57.10 -67.71
C ALA A 637 -44.15 57.44 -66.27
N SER A 638 -43.47 56.45 -65.66
CA SER A 638 -42.38 56.52 -64.67
C SER A 638 -42.46 57.49 -63.48
N ALA A 639 -42.64 56.87 -62.32
CA ALA A 639 -42.44 57.40 -60.98
C ALA A 639 -40.98 57.76 -60.66
N ASP A 640 -40.80 58.76 -59.80
CA ASP A 640 -39.63 58.87 -58.93
C ASP A 640 -39.94 59.68 -57.65
N SER A 641 -39.26 59.35 -56.55
CA SER A 641 -39.09 60.10 -55.28
C SER A 641 -40.35 60.30 -54.37
N ALA A 642 -40.36 59.86 -53.10
CA ALA A 642 -39.62 60.35 -51.91
C ALA A 642 -40.00 61.81 -51.56
N VAL A 643 -40.36 62.20 -50.33
CA VAL A 643 -39.51 62.29 -49.12
C VAL A 643 -40.35 62.86 -47.95
N GLU A 644 -40.15 62.26 -46.76
CA GLU A 644 -40.12 62.77 -45.36
C GLU A 644 -40.83 64.07 -44.91
N ARG A 645 -41.28 64.04 -43.63
CA ARG A 645 -40.70 64.76 -42.45
C ARG A 645 -41.58 64.46 -41.21
N THR A 646 -41.14 64.44 -39.94
CA THR A 646 -40.21 65.34 -39.25
C THR A 646 -39.84 64.84 -37.83
N GLN A 647 -38.55 64.97 -37.46
CA GLN A 647 -37.92 65.46 -36.19
C GLN A 647 -38.30 64.92 -34.78
N ALA A 648 -37.43 64.92 -33.75
CA ALA A 648 -35.97 64.85 -33.51
C ALA A 648 -35.65 65.25 -32.03
N ARG A 649 -34.64 64.62 -31.40
CA ARG A 649 -33.68 65.23 -30.43
C ARG A 649 -32.55 64.20 -30.14
N ILE A 650 -31.34 64.29 -30.73
CA ILE A 650 -30.13 65.10 -30.39
C ILE A 650 -29.50 64.68 -29.04
N SER A 651 -28.18 64.52 -28.81
CA SER A 651 -26.93 64.16 -29.50
C SER A 651 -25.78 64.62 -28.55
N HIS A 652 -24.58 64.02 -28.62
CA HIS A 652 -23.30 64.76 -28.66
C HIS A 652 -22.08 63.82 -28.80
N GLN A 653 -21.19 64.20 -29.72
CA GLN A 653 -19.83 63.68 -29.92
C GLN A 653 -18.79 64.73 -29.45
N SER A 654 -17.60 64.28 -29.06
CA SER A 654 -16.32 65.00 -29.27
C SER A 654 -15.08 64.07 -29.10
N ILE A 655 -14.02 64.35 -29.88
CA ILE A 655 -12.72 63.66 -30.09
C ILE A 655 -11.59 64.72 -29.76
N PRO A 656 -10.23 64.53 -29.82
CA PRO A 656 -9.21 63.52 -29.39
C PRO A 656 -8.10 64.09 -28.43
N SER A 657 -7.13 63.26 -27.96
CA SER A 657 -5.73 63.67 -27.72
C SER A 657 -4.71 62.50 -27.70
N VAL A 658 -3.56 62.74 -28.34
CA VAL A 658 -2.36 61.90 -28.64
C VAL A 658 -1.38 61.94 -27.42
N LEU A 659 -0.59 60.93 -26.99
CA LEU A 659 0.69 60.42 -27.55
C LEU A 659 1.26 59.25 -26.72
N GLU A 660 1.82 58.28 -27.46
CA GLU A 660 3.00 57.42 -27.23
C GLU A 660 3.17 56.60 -25.93
N GLY A 661 3.36 55.28 -26.16
CA GLY A 661 3.97 54.36 -25.22
C GLY A 661 3.87 52.93 -25.73
N ALA A 662 4.88 52.49 -26.47
CA ALA A 662 5.03 51.14 -27.01
C ALA A 662 4.91 50.06 -25.93
N GLU A 663 4.31 48.91 -26.25
CA GLU A 663 4.89 47.62 -25.90
C GLU A 663 4.27 46.46 -26.70
N ALA A 664 5.15 45.52 -26.99
CA ALA A 664 5.02 44.51 -28.03
C ALA A 664 4.03 43.39 -27.68
N THR A 665 3.25 43.00 -28.68
CA THR A 665 2.49 41.76 -28.74
C THR A 665 3.45 40.58 -28.64
N THR A 666 3.62 40.07 -27.42
CA THR A 666 4.31 38.79 -27.20
C THR A 666 3.24 37.71 -27.17
N VAL A 667 3.17 36.94 -28.26
CA VAL A 667 2.50 35.64 -28.29
C VAL A 667 3.23 34.73 -27.33
N THR A 668 2.84 34.71 -26.06
CA THR A 668 3.25 33.66 -25.13
C THR A 668 2.37 32.44 -25.37
N THR A 669 2.93 31.51 -26.13
CA THR A 669 2.62 30.08 -26.08
C THR A 669 2.38 29.63 -24.63
N SER A 670 1.12 29.40 -24.29
CA SER A 670 0.69 28.69 -23.09
C SER A 670 1.07 27.21 -23.24
N LEU A 671 2.28 26.87 -22.82
CA LEU A 671 2.65 25.52 -22.41
C LEU A 671 2.92 25.56 -20.89
N ALA A 672 1.87 25.84 -20.12
CA ALA A 672 1.89 25.62 -18.68
C ALA A 672 1.56 24.14 -18.45
N ALA A 673 2.61 23.37 -18.13
CA ALA A 673 2.48 21.97 -17.73
C ALA A 673 1.47 21.82 -16.59
N SER A 674 0.56 20.88 -16.75
CA SER A 674 -0.40 20.41 -15.76
C SER A 674 0.30 19.95 -14.47
N GLY A 675 0.31 20.80 -13.45
CA GLY A 675 0.71 20.47 -12.08
C GLY A 675 -0.47 20.61 -11.11
N PRO A 676 -0.48 19.89 -9.98
CA PRO A 676 -1.55 19.98 -9.00
C PRO A 676 -1.62 21.38 -8.36
N PRO A 677 -2.81 21.84 -7.92
CA PRO A 677 -2.97 23.12 -7.22
C PRO A 677 -2.05 23.22 -6.01
N PHE A 678 -1.52 24.42 -5.73
CA PHE A 678 -0.59 24.68 -4.62
C PHE A 678 -1.11 24.17 -3.26
N THR A 679 -2.43 24.27 -3.03
CA THR A 679 -3.10 23.77 -1.83
C THR A 679 -3.06 22.25 -1.73
N SER A 680 -3.33 21.54 -2.82
CA SER A 680 -3.23 20.07 -2.90
C SER A 680 -1.80 19.60 -2.73
N ALA A 681 -0.82 20.32 -3.31
CA ALA A 681 0.61 20.04 -3.12
C ALA A 681 1.08 20.27 -1.68
N LEU A 682 0.61 21.33 -1.03
CA LEU A 682 0.91 21.62 0.36
C LEU A 682 0.32 20.56 1.31
N ALA A 683 -0.95 20.17 1.08
CA ALA A 683 -1.63 19.15 1.87
C ALA A 683 -1.01 17.75 1.66
N ALA A 684 -0.72 17.37 0.41
CA ALA A 684 -0.02 16.12 0.10
C ALA A 684 1.40 16.09 0.71
N GLY A 685 2.11 17.22 0.67
CA GLY A 685 3.42 17.37 1.33
C GLY A 685 3.34 17.20 2.85
N ALA A 686 2.34 17.81 3.48
CA ALA A 686 2.10 17.67 4.92
C ALA A 686 1.75 16.23 5.33
N LEU A 687 0.85 15.56 4.58
CA LEU A 687 0.48 14.16 4.81
C LEU A 687 1.67 13.22 4.62
N SER A 688 2.51 13.48 3.62
CA SER A 688 3.71 12.68 3.33
C SER A 688 4.77 12.85 4.40
N GLY A 689 5.01 14.09 4.85
CA GLY A 689 5.90 14.38 5.96
C GLY A 689 5.45 13.69 7.24
N LEU A 690 4.16 13.76 7.56
CA LEU A 690 3.59 13.08 8.72
C LEU A 690 3.64 11.55 8.61
N THR A 691 3.48 11.00 7.40
CA THR A 691 3.60 9.55 7.15
C THR A 691 5.03 9.06 7.39
N VAL A 692 6.03 9.81 6.94
CA VAL A 692 7.45 9.53 7.22
C VAL A 692 7.74 9.66 8.73
N ASP A 693 7.26 10.73 9.35
CA ASP A 693 7.31 10.97 10.79
C ASP A 693 6.71 9.82 11.60
N LEU A 694 5.58 9.27 11.20
CA LEU A 694 4.95 8.12 11.86
C LEU A 694 5.73 6.81 11.67
N LEU A 695 6.10 6.49 10.44
CA LEU A 695 6.70 5.20 10.11
C LEU A 695 8.08 5.04 10.73
N PHE A 696 8.88 6.09 10.69
CA PHE A 696 10.26 6.00 11.14
C PHE A 696 10.48 6.67 12.52
N PHE A 697 9.43 7.17 13.19
CA PHE A 697 9.52 7.77 14.54
C PHE A 697 10.35 6.91 15.52
N PRO A 698 10.20 5.56 15.54
CA PRO A 698 10.99 4.73 16.42
C PRO A 698 12.50 4.82 16.18
N ILE A 699 12.91 4.90 14.92
CA ILE A 699 14.33 5.03 14.52
C ILE A 699 14.87 6.39 14.97
N ASP A 700 14.08 7.45 14.79
CA ASP A 700 14.45 8.78 15.27
C ASP A 700 14.57 8.84 16.80
N THR A 701 13.69 8.15 17.53
CA THR A 701 13.80 8.05 18.99
C THR A 701 15.04 7.26 19.42
N ILE A 702 15.36 6.15 18.76
CA ILE A 702 16.60 5.39 19.01
C ILE A 702 17.83 6.28 18.77
N LYS A 703 17.84 7.03 17.66
CA LYS A 703 18.88 8.02 17.35
C LYS A 703 19.02 9.03 18.49
N THR A 704 17.93 9.69 18.90
CA THR A 704 17.97 10.73 19.94
C THR A 704 18.45 10.17 21.29
N ARG A 705 18.09 8.92 21.63
CA ARG A 705 18.56 8.23 22.84
C ARG A 705 20.05 7.89 22.80
N LEU A 706 20.55 7.39 21.66
CA LEU A 706 21.98 7.11 21.46
C LEU A 706 22.82 8.40 21.49
N GLN A 707 22.27 9.51 21.04
CA GLN A 707 22.91 10.82 21.05
C GLN A 707 22.86 11.52 22.42
N SER A 708 22.08 11.01 23.38
CA SER A 708 21.91 11.63 24.70
C SER A 708 23.11 11.40 25.62
N ALA A 709 23.34 12.32 26.57
CA ALA A 709 24.46 12.23 27.53
C ALA A 709 24.34 11.09 28.54
N GLN A 710 23.10 10.72 28.87
CA GLN A 710 22.80 9.62 29.77
C GLN A 710 22.96 8.23 29.12
N GLY A 711 23.13 8.17 27.80
CA GLY A 711 23.22 6.91 27.05
C GLY A 711 21.86 6.23 26.81
N PHE A 712 21.86 5.21 25.95
CA PHE A 712 20.64 4.61 25.39
C PHE A 712 19.70 4.00 26.43
N TRP A 713 20.24 3.21 27.37
CA TRP A 713 19.44 2.50 28.37
C TRP A 713 18.82 3.44 29.40
N ALA A 714 19.61 4.40 29.92
CA ALA A 714 19.11 5.40 30.85
C ALA A 714 18.09 6.35 30.20
N ALA A 715 18.18 6.56 28.88
CA ALA A 715 17.20 7.32 28.10
C ALA A 715 15.90 6.57 27.77
N GLY A 716 15.69 5.39 28.36
CA GLY A 716 14.45 4.61 28.21
C GLY A 716 14.55 3.41 27.25
N GLY A 717 15.73 3.09 26.71
CA GLY A 717 15.98 1.90 25.89
C GLY A 717 15.04 1.82 24.68
N PHE A 718 14.24 0.76 24.58
CA PHE A 718 13.20 0.58 23.55
C PHE A 718 11.78 0.90 24.05
N SER A 719 11.59 1.35 25.29
CA SER A 719 10.27 1.64 25.84
C SER A 719 9.76 3.01 25.38
N GLY A 720 8.48 3.11 25.00
CA GLY A 720 7.84 4.38 24.68
C GLY A 720 8.49 5.13 23.51
N VAL A 721 8.81 4.43 22.43
CA VAL A 721 9.50 5.01 21.26
C VAL A 721 8.70 6.07 20.51
N TYR A 722 7.37 6.15 20.68
CA TYR A 722 6.50 7.16 20.06
C TYR A 722 6.31 8.44 20.90
N ARG A 723 7.03 8.59 22.00
CA ARG A 723 6.91 9.78 22.88
C ARG A 723 7.45 11.03 22.19
N GLY A 724 6.62 12.06 22.08
CA GLY A 724 6.95 13.30 21.39
C GLY A 724 6.38 13.40 19.97
N LEU A 725 5.69 12.36 19.48
CA LEU A 725 5.08 12.36 18.15
C LEU A 725 4.09 13.52 17.94
N ALA A 726 3.24 13.80 18.93
CA ALA A 726 2.29 14.92 18.86
C ALA A 726 2.98 16.28 18.66
N SER A 727 4.14 16.50 19.27
CA SER A 727 4.93 17.73 19.05
C SER A 727 5.44 17.82 17.62
N THR A 728 5.88 16.69 17.07
CA THR A 728 6.41 16.59 15.69
C THR A 728 5.31 16.87 14.68
N ALA A 729 4.11 16.29 14.86
CA ALA A 729 2.96 16.53 13.99
C ALA A 729 2.56 18.02 13.93
N VAL A 730 2.59 18.71 15.07
CA VAL A 730 2.28 20.16 15.15
C VAL A 730 3.30 21.02 14.40
N GLY A 731 4.58 20.61 14.36
CA GLY A 731 5.65 21.35 13.70
C GLY A 731 5.86 21.01 12.22
N SER A 732 5.43 19.82 11.78
CA SER A 732 5.79 19.26 10.46
C SER A 732 5.18 20.06 9.30
N ALA A 733 3.85 20.22 9.28
CA ALA A 733 3.17 20.91 8.18
C ALA A 733 3.50 22.42 8.09
N PRO A 734 3.44 23.22 9.18
CA PRO A 734 3.78 24.64 9.11
C PRO A 734 5.27 24.87 8.83
N GLY A 735 6.15 24.00 9.32
CA GLY A 735 7.58 24.04 9.03
C GLY A 735 7.88 23.81 7.54
N ALA A 736 7.23 22.83 6.91
CA ALA A 736 7.35 22.57 5.48
C ALA A 736 6.78 23.73 4.64
N ALA A 737 5.65 24.30 5.05
CA ALA A 737 5.05 25.45 4.38
C ALA A 737 6.01 26.65 4.36
N VAL A 738 6.61 27.00 5.50
CA VAL A 738 7.59 28.10 5.59
C VAL A 738 8.84 27.80 4.77
N PHE A 739 9.32 26.56 4.78
CA PHE A 739 10.46 26.16 3.94
C PHE A 739 10.18 26.41 2.45
N PHE A 740 9.14 25.80 1.88
CA PHE A 740 8.89 25.87 0.44
C PHE A 740 8.54 27.28 -0.03
N THR A 741 7.72 28.01 0.74
CA THR A 741 7.37 29.41 0.40
C THR A 741 8.59 30.31 0.41
N THR A 742 9.46 30.18 1.42
CA THR A 742 10.71 30.96 1.49
C THR A 742 11.67 30.55 0.38
N TYR A 743 11.82 29.25 0.12
CA TYR A 743 12.72 28.71 -0.90
C TYR A 743 12.36 29.21 -2.29
N GLU A 744 11.09 29.11 -2.69
CA GLU A 744 10.63 29.59 -4.01
C GLU A 744 10.69 31.12 -4.12
N SER A 745 10.37 31.85 -3.05
CA SER A 745 10.42 33.33 -3.06
C SER A 745 11.86 33.87 -3.12
N MET A 746 12.81 33.14 -2.52
CA MET A 746 14.20 33.58 -2.40
C MET A 746 15.01 33.38 -3.68
N LYS A 747 14.65 32.42 -4.54
CA LYS A 747 15.33 32.22 -5.83
C LYS A 747 15.31 33.47 -6.73
N PRO A 748 14.14 34.05 -7.09
CA PRO A 748 14.11 35.26 -7.92
C PRO A 748 14.69 36.47 -7.18
N ALA A 749 14.54 36.55 -5.85
CA ALA A 749 15.09 37.64 -5.05
C ALA A 749 16.63 37.67 -5.05
N LEU A 750 17.29 36.52 -4.85
CA LEU A 750 18.75 36.42 -4.85
C LEU A 750 19.37 36.72 -6.22
N VAL A 751 18.74 36.25 -7.31
CA VAL A 751 19.16 36.57 -8.67
C VAL A 751 19.02 38.08 -8.94
N ARG A 752 17.95 38.69 -8.46
CA ARG A 752 17.72 40.14 -8.59
C ARG A 752 18.72 40.97 -7.78
N TRP A 753 19.06 40.54 -6.57
CA TRP A 753 19.96 41.29 -5.68
C TRP A 753 21.45 41.13 -6.03
N MET A 754 21.86 39.95 -6.50
CA MET A 754 23.26 39.64 -6.82
C MET A 754 23.39 38.84 -8.13
N PRO A 755 23.08 39.46 -9.28
CA PRO A 755 23.09 38.78 -10.57
C PRO A 755 24.47 38.25 -10.97
N GLY A 756 25.56 38.93 -10.60
CA GLY A 756 26.94 38.47 -10.88
C GLY A 756 27.39 37.26 -10.05
N VAL A 757 26.65 36.88 -9.00
CA VAL A 757 26.98 35.74 -8.14
C VAL A 757 26.06 34.55 -8.41
N PHE A 758 24.75 34.81 -8.52
CA PHE A 758 23.71 33.77 -8.62
C PHE A 758 23.00 33.71 -9.98
N GLY A 759 23.34 34.59 -10.93
CA GLY A 759 22.86 34.52 -12.30
C GLY A 759 23.40 33.29 -13.05
N PHE A 760 22.90 33.06 -14.27
CA PHE A 760 23.28 31.89 -15.09
C PHE A 760 24.80 31.81 -15.37
N GLU A 761 25.44 32.97 -15.57
CA GLU A 761 26.90 33.11 -15.73
C GLU A 761 27.61 33.59 -14.43
N GLY A 762 26.90 33.60 -13.30
CA GLY A 762 27.44 34.08 -12.03
C GLY A 762 28.44 33.11 -11.40
N ALA A 763 29.30 33.62 -10.51
CA ALA A 763 30.42 32.87 -9.92
C ALA A 763 30.02 31.54 -9.23
N LEU A 764 28.80 31.42 -8.71
CA LEU A 764 28.28 30.19 -8.08
C LEU A 764 27.23 29.46 -8.93
N GLY A 765 26.76 30.09 -10.01
CA GLY A 765 25.77 29.54 -10.95
C GLY A 765 24.46 29.04 -10.33
N PRO A 766 23.71 28.18 -11.06
CA PRO A 766 22.41 27.65 -10.62
C PRO A 766 22.49 26.79 -9.34
N ALA A 767 23.56 26.01 -9.17
CA ALA A 767 23.72 25.17 -7.98
C ALA A 767 23.89 26.01 -6.70
N GLY A 768 24.66 27.09 -6.77
CA GLY A 768 24.82 28.02 -5.65
C GLY A 768 23.53 28.77 -5.31
N LEU A 769 22.72 29.11 -6.32
CA LEU A 769 21.41 29.71 -6.11
C LEU A 769 20.50 28.77 -5.30
N HIS A 770 20.44 27.49 -5.66
CA HIS A 770 19.66 26.49 -4.92
C HIS A 770 20.18 26.29 -3.50
N MET A 771 21.50 26.25 -3.30
CA MET A 771 22.10 26.13 -1.96
C MET A 771 21.78 27.35 -1.07
N ALA A 772 21.91 28.56 -1.60
CA ALA A 772 21.65 29.79 -0.86
C ALA A 772 20.17 29.97 -0.52
N SER A 773 19.28 29.77 -1.50
CA SER A 773 17.83 29.83 -1.28
C SER A 773 17.34 28.76 -0.29
N ALA A 774 17.83 27.52 -0.41
CA ALA A 774 17.50 26.44 0.53
C ALA A 774 18.04 26.73 1.94
N SER A 775 19.24 27.27 2.07
CA SER A 775 19.80 27.62 3.39
C SER A 775 18.99 28.71 4.12
N ILE A 776 18.55 29.74 3.39
CA ILE A 776 17.69 30.80 3.96
C ILE A 776 16.33 30.25 4.36
N ALA A 777 15.75 29.38 3.51
CA ALA A 777 14.50 28.70 3.82
C ALA A 777 14.62 27.78 5.05
N GLU A 778 15.74 27.10 5.23
CA GLU A 778 15.99 26.26 6.41
C GLU A 778 16.04 27.06 7.70
N VAL A 779 16.66 28.24 7.67
CA VAL A 779 16.68 29.16 8.82
C VAL A 779 15.28 29.65 9.15
N ALA A 780 14.47 30.01 8.14
CA ALA A 780 13.09 30.41 8.34
C ALA A 780 12.24 29.26 8.94
N ALA A 781 12.38 28.05 8.41
CA ALA A 781 11.66 26.88 8.91
C ALA A 781 12.09 26.49 10.35
N CYS A 782 13.34 26.76 10.73
CA CYS A 782 13.82 26.54 12.10
C CYS A 782 13.06 27.36 13.15
N LEU A 783 12.42 28.48 12.78
CA LEU A 783 11.61 29.27 13.71
C LEU A 783 10.40 28.48 14.24
N ILE A 784 9.82 27.61 13.41
CA ILE A 784 8.69 26.74 13.79
C ILE A 784 9.22 25.40 14.32
N ARG A 785 10.24 24.85 13.66
CA ARG A 785 10.76 23.50 13.93
C ARG A 785 11.37 23.40 15.32
N VAL A 786 12.21 24.35 15.73
CA VAL A 786 13.02 24.25 16.96
C VAL A 786 12.16 24.12 18.23
N PRO A 787 11.10 24.94 18.46
CA PRO A 787 10.19 24.76 19.60
C PRO A 787 9.60 23.36 19.71
N THR A 788 9.12 22.82 18.59
CA THR A 788 8.52 21.48 18.55
C THR A 788 9.56 20.38 18.74
N GLU A 789 10.78 20.61 18.28
CA GLU A 789 11.90 19.67 18.39
C GLU A 789 12.50 19.61 19.80
N VAL A 790 12.53 20.71 20.55
CA VAL A 790 12.95 20.72 21.96
C VAL A 790 12.01 19.87 22.80
N ILE A 791 10.70 19.98 22.59
CA ILE A 791 9.71 19.19 23.32
C ILE A 791 9.80 17.72 22.90
N LYS A 792 9.93 17.46 21.59
CA LYS A 792 10.10 16.12 21.02
C LYS A 792 11.32 15.42 21.62
N SER A 793 12.49 16.04 21.56
CA SER A 793 13.76 15.43 22.01
C SER A 793 13.73 15.10 23.51
N ARG A 794 13.22 16.01 24.35
CA ARG A 794 13.06 15.78 25.81
C ARG A 794 12.06 14.67 26.14
N GLN A 795 11.03 14.51 25.31
CA GLN A 795 10.05 13.42 25.42
C GLN A 795 10.65 12.07 24.99
N GLN A 796 11.42 12.05 23.90
CA GLN A 796 12.10 10.85 23.40
C GLN A 796 13.09 10.28 24.43
N THR A 797 13.80 11.13 25.17
CA THR A 797 14.76 10.74 26.22
C THR A 797 14.16 10.64 27.62
N MET A 798 12.84 10.80 27.75
CA MET A 798 12.13 10.78 29.03
C MET A 798 12.71 11.74 30.08
N THR A 799 13.22 12.90 29.66
CA THR A 799 13.88 13.89 30.54
C THR A 799 13.00 14.31 31.72
N TYR A 800 11.67 14.27 31.55
CA TYR A 800 10.68 14.61 32.57
C TYR A 800 10.01 13.39 33.23
N GLY A 801 10.52 12.19 33.00
CA GLY A 801 10.00 10.94 33.55
C GLY A 801 8.95 10.22 32.68
N LYS A 802 8.71 8.94 32.99
CA LYS A 802 7.87 8.01 32.21
C LYS A 802 6.38 8.38 32.14
N GLY A 803 5.85 9.31 32.92
CA GLY A 803 4.43 9.68 32.91
C GLY A 803 4.07 11.01 32.22
N THR A 804 5.06 11.78 31.75
CA THR A 804 4.81 13.17 31.31
C THR A 804 4.21 13.23 29.89
N THR A 805 3.04 13.84 29.73
CA THR A 805 2.43 14.06 28.40
C THR A 805 3.13 15.19 27.62
N THR A 806 2.92 15.28 26.31
CA THR A 806 3.51 16.35 25.47
C THR A 806 3.13 17.75 25.97
N PHE A 807 1.88 17.96 26.37
CA PHE A 807 1.42 19.24 26.94
C PHE A 807 2.07 19.54 28.29
N GLN A 808 2.23 18.52 29.15
CA GLN A 808 2.95 18.70 30.41
C GLN A 808 4.43 19.02 30.19
N ALA A 809 5.08 18.42 29.18
CA ALA A 809 6.46 18.77 28.82
C ALA A 809 6.57 20.19 28.26
N PHE A 810 5.63 20.64 27.43
CA PHE A 810 5.54 22.04 27.00
C PHE A 810 5.49 22.97 28.22
N LYS A 811 4.56 22.73 29.16
CA LYS A 811 4.43 23.52 30.39
C LYS A 811 5.72 23.50 31.24
N LYS A 812 6.38 22.34 31.39
CA LYS A 812 7.64 22.21 32.13
C LYS A 812 8.78 23.01 31.48
N VAL A 813 8.91 23.00 30.16
CA VAL A 813 9.93 23.80 29.43
C VAL A 813 9.71 25.30 29.69
N PHE A 814 8.46 25.76 29.65
CA PHE A 814 8.12 27.15 29.96
C PHE A 814 8.46 27.51 31.41
N GLN A 815 8.16 26.63 32.36
CA GLN A 815 8.44 26.84 33.78
C GLN A 815 9.95 26.88 34.08
N GLU A 816 10.77 26.12 33.34
CA GLU A 816 12.23 26.07 33.55
C GLU A 816 12.99 27.29 32.99
N ALA A 817 12.61 27.75 31.81
CA ALA A 817 13.42 28.70 31.04
C ALA A 817 12.60 29.74 30.25
N GLY A 818 11.29 29.81 30.47
CA GLY A 818 10.37 30.69 29.74
C GLY A 818 10.38 30.42 28.23
N ILE A 819 10.05 31.44 27.45
CA ILE A 819 9.99 31.36 25.97
C ILE A 819 11.36 30.99 25.36
N ARG A 820 12.46 31.46 25.97
CA ARG A 820 13.82 31.14 25.52
C ARG A 820 14.15 29.64 25.64
N GLY A 821 13.44 28.91 26.50
CA GLY A 821 13.56 27.46 26.63
C GLY A 821 13.19 26.71 25.34
N TYR A 822 12.16 27.16 24.63
CA TYR A 822 11.70 26.53 23.39
C TYR A 822 12.68 26.69 22.23
N TYR A 823 13.47 27.77 22.22
CA TYR A 823 14.47 28.03 21.19
C TYR A 823 15.87 27.56 21.58
N ARG A 824 15.98 26.75 22.65
CA ARG A 824 17.26 26.22 23.11
C ARG A 824 17.81 25.22 22.09
N GLY A 825 18.90 25.61 21.42
CA GLY A 825 19.48 24.83 20.32
C GLY A 825 19.12 25.36 18.93
N PHE A 826 18.53 26.55 18.81
CA PHE A 826 18.29 27.18 17.50
C PHE A 826 19.59 27.33 16.70
N GLY A 827 20.64 27.91 17.31
CA GLY A 827 21.93 28.09 16.66
C GLY A 827 22.60 26.77 16.24
N SER A 828 22.55 25.73 17.07
CA SER A 828 23.09 24.40 16.74
C SER A 828 22.24 23.67 15.70
N THR A 829 20.94 23.94 15.63
CA THR A 829 20.04 23.44 14.58
C THR A 829 20.44 24.03 13.24
N VAL A 830 20.51 25.37 13.15
CA VAL A 830 20.94 26.08 11.93
C VAL A 830 22.35 25.67 11.52
N GLY A 831 23.28 25.60 12.47
CA GLY A 831 24.66 25.18 12.24
C GLY A 831 24.81 23.74 11.74
N ARG A 832 23.78 22.90 11.88
CA ARG A 832 23.72 21.54 11.33
C ARG A 832 22.96 21.47 10.00
N GLU A 833 21.88 22.26 9.85
CA GLU A 833 21.07 22.29 8.63
C GLU A 833 21.83 22.90 7.44
N ILE A 834 22.55 24.01 7.63
CA ILE A 834 23.27 24.66 6.51
C ILE A 834 24.32 23.73 5.89
N PRO A 835 25.23 23.09 6.66
CA PRO A 835 26.16 22.11 6.09
C PRO A 835 25.46 20.91 5.44
N PHE A 836 24.34 20.46 6.01
CA PHE A 836 23.56 19.36 5.44
C PHE A 836 23.03 19.74 4.04
N THR A 837 22.38 20.90 3.91
CA THR A 837 21.88 21.45 2.65
C THR A 837 22.99 21.64 1.62
N CYS A 838 24.13 22.21 2.03
CA CYS A 838 25.27 22.45 1.15
C CYS A 838 25.94 21.16 0.65
N ILE A 839 25.77 20.03 1.33
CA ILE A 839 26.23 18.72 0.86
C ILE A 839 25.15 18.04 0.00
N GLN A 840 23.90 18.07 0.47
CA GLN A 840 22.79 17.33 -0.15
C GLN A 840 22.49 17.82 -1.56
N PHE A 841 22.32 19.13 -1.77
CA PHE A 841 21.84 19.65 -3.06
C PHE A 841 22.84 19.44 -4.20
N PRO A 842 24.15 19.77 -4.06
CA PRO A 842 25.13 19.48 -5.11
C PRO A 842 25.26 17.99 -5.42
N LEU A 843 25.22 17.15 -4.39
CA LEU A 843 25.29 15.71 -4.54
C LEU A 843 24.04 15.15 -5.24
N TYR A 844 22.87 15.66 -4.89
CA TYR A 844 21.60 15.32 -5.53
C TYR A 844 21.58 15.66 -7.02
N GLU A 845 22.00 16.88 -7.38
CA GLU A 845 22.08 17.30 -8.80
C GLU A 845 23.06 16.44 -9.58
N ARG A 846 24.24 16.15 -9.01
CA ARG A 846 25.25 15.30 -9.66
C ARG A 846 24.77 13.85 -9.84
N LEU A 847 24.08 13.29 -8.84
CA LEU A 847 23.54 11.93 -8.93
C LEU A 847 22.42 11.83 -9.96
N LYS A 848 21.52 12.82 -10.03
CA LYS A 848 20.52 12.88 -11.11
C LYS A 848 21.20 12.91 -12.48
N LEU A 849 22.17 13.79 -12.68
CA LEU A 849 22.86 13.90 -13.96
C LEU A 849 23.51 12.58 -14.39
N GLU A 850 24.17 11.88 -13.47
CA GLU A 850 24.82 10.60 -13.74
C GLU A 850 23.80 9.49 -14.07
N MET A 851 22.68 9.44 -13.34
CA MET A 851 21.59 8.49 -13.61
C MET A 851 20.94 8.75 -14.97
N ALA A 852 20.73 10.03 -15.35
CA ALA A 852 20.20 10.41 -16.66
C ALA A 852 21.15 9.99 -17.80
N ARG A 853 22.46 10.23 -17.64
CA ARG A 853 23.50 9.82 -18.60
C ARG A 853 23.60 8.32 -18.75
N SER A 854 23.54 7.58 -17.66
CA SER A 854 23.57 6.11 -17.67
C SER A 854 22.35 5.52 -18.40
N ARG A 855 21.17 6.09 -18.16
CA ARG A 855 19.94 5.69 -18.85
C ARG A 855 19.99 5.97 -20.35
N ALA A 856 20.44 7.15 -20.75
CA ALA A 856 20.58 7.51 -22.16
C ALA A 856 21.54 6.58 -22.90
N LYS A 857 22.66 6.18 -22.27
CA LYS A 857 23.60 5.18 -22.81
C LYS A 857 22.98 3.78 -22.93
N SER A 858 22.11 3.39 -21.99
CA SER A 858 21.45 2.07 -22.02
C SER A 858 20.35 1.96 -23.10
N GLN A 859 19.80 3.08 -23.56
CA GLN A 859 18.77 3.13 -24.60
C GLN A 859 19.33 3.24 -26.03
N THR A 860 20.65 3.43 -26.18
CA THR A 860 21.34 3.58 -27.47
C THR A 860 22.23 2.37 -27.79
N ALA A 861 21.63 1.23 -28.17
CA ALA A 861 22.09 0.25 -29.18
C ALA A 861 21.30 -1.08 -29.10
N PRO A 862 21.04 -1.84 -30.21
CA PRO A 862 21.40 -1.58 -31.61
C PRO A 862 20.20 -1.62 -32.59
N PHE A 863 20.00 -0.53 -33.33
CA PHE A 863 19.58 -0.61 -34.73
C PHE A 863 20.11 0.64 -35.45
N ASP A 864 20.85 0.42 -36.53
CA ASP A 864 21.45 1.48 -37.35
C ASP A 864 20.36 2.32 -38.02
N THR A 865 20.25 3.58 -37.63
CA THR A 865 19.74 4.63 -38.52
C THR A 865 20.58 5.89 -38.35
N VAL A 866 21.17 6.27 -39.48
CA VAL A 866 21.83 7.55 -39.76
C VAL A 866 20.84 8.68 -39.51
N ASP A 867 21.05 9.41 -38.42
CA ASP A 867 20.83 10.85 -38.29
C ASP A 867 21.28 11.26 -36.88
N CYS A 868 22.36 12.03 -36.78
CA CYS A 868 22.83 12.57 -35.50
C CYS A 868 21.81 13.59 -34.97
N PRO A 869 21.17 13.40 -33.79
CA PRO A 869 20.48 14.48 -33.14
C PRO A 869 21.50 15.29 -32.34
N ARG A 870 21.34 16.61 -32.37
CA ARG A 870 22.01 17.64 -31.56
C ARG A 870 22.37 17.15 -30.14
N SER A 871 23.51 17.60 -29.62
CA SER A 871 23.90 17.44 -28.22
C SER A 871 22.77 17.90 -27.30
N VAL A 872 21.99 16.95 -26.76
CA VAL A 872 20.93 17.22 -25.79
C VAL A 872 21.58 17.86 -24.57
N SER A 873 21.06 19.02 -24.14
CA SER A 873 21.62 19.72 -22.99
C SER A 873 21.49 18.88 -21.71
N ASP A 874 22.46 18.96 -20.80
CA ASP A 874 22.45 18.24 -19.51
C ASP A 874 21.13 18.47 -18.73
N GLN A 875 20.53 19.67 -18.88
CA GLN A 875 19.30 20.06 -18.21
C GLN A 875 18.05 19.41 -18.82
N GLU A 876 18.05 19.15 -20.12
CA GLU A 876 16.99 18.44 -20.83
C GLU A 876 17.07 16.93 -20.56
N LEU A 877 18.29 16.39 -20.47
CA LEU A 877 18.50 15.00 -20.06
C LEU A 877 17.96 14.72 -18.66
N VAL A 878 18.22 15.62 -17.71
CA VAL A 878 17.73 15.47 -16.33
C VAL A 878 16.19 15.56 -16.24
N ARG A 879 15.52 16.29 -17.14
CA ARG A 879 14.04 16.35 -17.19
C ARG A 879 13.39 15.02 -17.60
N THR A 880 14.14 14.14 -18.27
CA THR A 880 13.63 12.82 -18.70
C THR A 880 13.67 11.76 -17.58
N LEU A 881 14.24 12.08 -16.41
CA LEU A 881 14.31 11.15 -15.29
C LEU A 881 12.92 10.92 -14.65
N PRO A 882 12.50 9.66 -14.49
CA PRO A 882 11.32 9.33 -13.70
C PRO A 882 11.43 9.84 -12.26
N THR A 883 10.31 10.29 -11.69
CA THR A 883 10.22 10.84 -10.33
C THR A 883 10.82 9.92 -9.26
N TRP A 884 10.68 8.60 -9.40
CA TRP A 884 11.26 7.64 -8.45
C TRP A 884 12.79 7.54 -8.54
N GLN A 885 13.39 7.73 -9.72
CA GLN A 885 14.85 7.75 -9.91
C GLN A 885 15.44 9.04 -9.35
N ALA A 886 14.79 10.18 -9.60
CA ALA A 886 15.11 11.44 -8.93
C ALA A 886 14.97 11.26 -7.40
N GLY A 887 13.94 10.57 -6.94
CA GLY A 887 13.75 10.24 -5.54
C GLY A 887 14.88 9.43 -4.92
N LEU A 888 15.33 8.38 -5.62
CA LEU A 888 16.46 7.56 -5.20
C LEU A 888 17.75 8.38 -5.10
N ALA A 889 18.02 9.26 -6.06
CA ALA A 889 19.14 10.20 -6.01
C ALA A 889 19.05 11.11 -4.77
N GLY A 890 17.86 11.61 -4.46
CA GLY A 890 17.58 12.42 -3.27
C GLY A 890 17.82 11.66 -1.96
N SER A 891 17.36 10.41 -1.88
CA SER A 891 17.58 9.51 -0.74
C SER A 891 19.05 9.21 -0.49
N ILE A 892 19.83 8.91 -1.55
CA ILE A 892 21.27 8.64 -1.45
C ILE A 892 22.03 9.90 -1.03
N ALA A 893 21.75 11.04 -1.68
CA ALA A 893 22.37 12.32 -1.34
C ALA A 893 22.08 12.72 0.12
N GLY A 894 20.82 12.56 0.54
CA GLY A 894 20.38 12.83 1.91
C GLY A 894 21.06 11.92 2.93
N ALA A 895 21.20 10.62 2.66
CA ALA A 895 21.89 9.68 3.55
C ALA A 895 23.39 10.00 3.71
N ILE A 896 24.08 10.40 2.64
CA ILE A 896 25.49 10.80 2.70
C ILE A 896 25.65 12.11 3.48
N ALA A 897 24.81 13.12 3.20
CA ALA A 897 24.80 14.38 3.95
C ALA A 897 24.48 14.16 5.44
N ALA A 898 23.57 13.22 5.75
CA ALA A 898 23.24 12.80 7.10
C ALA A 898 24.44 12.16 7.79
N GLY A 899 25.17 11.29 7.10
CA GLY A 899 26.37 10.67 7.66
C GLY A 899 27.42 11.72 8.05
N LEU A 900 27.76 12.60 7.11
CA LEU A 900 28.83 13.61 7.28
C LEU A 900 28.51 14.66 8.34
N THR A 901 27.24 15.02 8.53
CA THR A 901 26.83 16.04 9.50
C THR A 901 26.53 15.46 10.89
N THR A 902 26.75 14.16 11.14
CA THR A 902 26.40 13.50 12.40
C THR A 902 27.03 14.15 13.64
N PRO A 903 28.31 14.59 13.60
CA PRO A 903 28.91 15.32 14.73
C PRO A 903 28.14 16.57 15.15
N LEU A 904 27.60 17.33 14.18
CA LEU A 904 26.83 18.53 14.45
C LEU A 904 25.43 18.21 15.00
N ASP A 905 24.86 17.08 14.58
CA ASP A 905 23.58 16.59 15.08
C ASP A 905 23.69 16.11 16.54
N VAL A 906 24.77 15.42 16.91
CA VAL A 906 25.06 15.07 18.31
C VAL A 906 25.14 16.32 19.18
N VAL A 907 25.90 17.34 18.75
CA VAL A 907 26.03 18.61 19.48
C VAL A 907 24.67 19.30 19.65
N LYS A 908 23.86 19.36 18.58
CA LYS A 908 22.50 19.89 18.63
C LYS A 908 21.67 19.17 19.69
N THR A 909 21.62 17.84 19.64
CA THR A 909 20.84 17.01 20.56
C THR A 909 21.29 17.22 22.01
N ARG A 910 22.60 17.31 22.28
CA ARG A 910 23.14 17.58 23.63
C ARG A 910 22.72 18.96 24.17
N ILE A 911 22.72 19.99 23.33
CA ILE A 911 22.31 21.35 23.72
C ILE A 911 20.80 21.41 24.02
N MET A 912 19.96 20.74 23.22
CA MET A 912 18.50 20.70 23.38
C MET A 912 18.05 19.97 24.66
N LEU A 913 18.75 18.88 25.01
CA LEU A 913 18.45 18.05 26.18
C LEU A 913 18.91 18.66 27.51
N HIS A 914 19.81 19.65 27.48
CA HIS A 914 20.32 20.28 28.69
C HIS A 914 19.21 21.05 29.44
N THR A 915 18.95 20.67 30.69
CA THR A 915 18.05 21.36 31.63
C THR A 915 18.86 22.15 32.67
N LYS A 916 18.32 23.26 33.19
CA LYS A 916 18.86 23.91 34.40
C LYS A 916 18.32 23.12 35.59
N GLN A 917 19.17 22.52 36.42
CA GLN A 917 18.69 21.99 37.70
C GLN A 917 18.10 23.14 38.54
N ALA A 918 16.87 22.96 39.01
CA ALA A 918 16.29 23.80 40.05
C ALA A 918 17.02 23.53 41.37
N ALA A 919 17.47 24.59 42.03
CA ALA A 919 17.95 24.52 43.40
C ALA A 919 16.78 24.27 44.38
N ALA A 920 17.07 23.53 45.46
CA ALA A 920 16.36 23.40 46.74
C ALA A 920 15.23 22.34 46.91
N GLY A 921 15.54 21.28 47.70
CA GLY A 921 14.89 21.06 49.02
C GLY A 921 13.89 19.90 49.21
N THR A 922 14.36 18.67 49.55
CA THR A 922 13.84 17.79 50.65
C THR A 922 14.66 16.47 50.74
N PRO A 923 14.97 15.93 51.94
CA PRO A 923 15.69 14.66 52.08
C PRO A 923 14.77 13.50 52.49
N ALA A 924 14.83 12.35 51.79
CA ALA A 924 14.43 11.06 52.37
C ALA A 924 14.96 9.85 51.56
N ALA A 925 15.79 9.05 52.25
CA ALA A 925 15.89 7.58 52.27
C ALA A 925 16.28 6.77 51.01
N SER A 926 17.60 6.51 50.90
CA SER A 926 18.30 5.21 50.76
C SER A 926 17.85 4.14 49.73
N ALA A 927 18.72 3.87 48.74
CA ALA A 927 19.46 2.58 48.58
C ALA A 927 20.37 2.53 47.32
N ALA A 928 21.69 2.69 47.53
CA ALA A 928 22.91 2.18 46.83
C ALA A 928 23.04 2.10 45.27
N PRO A 929 24.26 1.88 44.71
CA PRO A 929 25.18 2.93 44.28
C PRO A 929 25.42 2.93 42.76
N ALA A 930 25.11 4.03 42.07
CA ALA A 930 25.55 4.26 40.69
C ALA A 930 26.51 5.45 40.64
N ALA A 931 27.75 5.21 41.06
CA ALA A 931 28.85 6.13 40.86
C ALA A 931 29.36 6.01 39.42
N VAL A 932 28.76 6.77 38.50
CA VAL A 932 29.52 7.45 37.43
C VAL A 932 28.96 8.87 37.38
N ALA A 933 29.79 9.79 37.83
CA ALA A 933 29.49 11.20 37.96
C ALA A 933 28.84 11.75 36.69
N ALA A 934 27.65 12.33 36.82
CA ALA A 934 27.18 13.30 35.85
C ALA A 934 28.14 14.49 35.93
N GLU A 935 29.16 14.49 35.07
CA GLU A 935 30.03 15.64 34.86
C GLU A 935 29.15 16.81 34.43
N THR A 936 28.87 17.67 35.39
CA THR A 936 28.31 19.00 35.17
C THR A 936 29.23 19.74 34.23
N LEU A 937 28.76 20.02 33.01
CA LEU A 937 29.32 21.06 32.17
C LEU A 937 29.53 22.33 33.04
N PRO A 938 30.71 22.96 33.01
CA PRO A 938 31.03 24.10 33.88
C PRO A 938 29.95 25.19 33.82
N ARG A 939 29.69 25.85 34.96
CA ARG A 939 28.81 27.03 35.01
C ARG A 939 29.30 28.04 33.97
N GLY A 940 28.47 28.29 32.95
CA GLY A 940 28.78 29.23 31.85
C GLY A 940 28.98 28.61 30.47
N VAL A 941 28.64 27.33 30.24
CA VAL A 941 28.66 26.78 28.87
C VAL A 941 27.57 27.45 28.03
N ASN A 942 28.02 28.44 27.26
CA ASN A 942 27.31 29.05 26.15
C ASN A 942 26.68 27.97 25.27
N THR A 943 25.52 28.28 24.71
CA THR A 943 24.81 27.54 23.65
C THR A 943 25.58 27.43 22.32
N ASN A 944 26.91 27.51 22.37
CA ASN A 944 27.81 27.62 21.24
C ASN A 944 28.29 26.22 20.81
N ILE A 945 28.29 25.99 19.51
CA ILE A 945 28.54 24.68 18.89
C ILE A 945 29.97 24.18 19.18
N ILE A 946 30.98 25.04 19.01
CA ILE A 946 32.40 24.66 19.06
C ILE A 946 32.83 24.18 20.46
N PRO A 947 32.52 24.89 21.57
CA PRO A 947 32.86 24.41 22.91
C PRO A 947 32.23 23.05 23.24
N THR A 948 30.96 22.83 22.85
CA THR A 948 30.28 21.55 23.08
C THR A 948 30.89 20.42 22.25
N LEU A 949 31.23 20.68 20.98
CA LEU A 949 31.90 19.71 20.11
C LEU A 949 33.25 19.27 20.69
N LEU A 950 34.08 20.24 21.11
CA LEU A 950 35.38 19.99 21.71
C LEU A 950 35.28 19.27 23.06
N HIS A 951 34.26 19.60 23.86
CA HIS A 951 34.00 18.91 25.13
C HIS A 951 33.71 17.43 24.88
N ILE A 952 32.71 17.09 24.06
CA ILE A 952 32.35 15.69 23.75
C ILE A 952 33.55 14.92 23.18
N GLY A 953 34.29 15.53 22.25
CA GLY A 953 35.46 14.89 21.65
C GLY A 953 36.59 14.59 22.65
N ARG A 954 36.76 15.44 23.67
CA ARG A 954 37.82 15.29 24.69
C ARG A 954 37.42 14.43 25.88
N THR A 955 36.18 14.52 26.36
CA THR A 955 35.72 13.82 27.57
C THR A 955 35.08 12.47 27.27
N GLU A 956 34.24 12.39 26.24
CA GLU A 956 33.49 11.18 25.88
C GLU A 956 34.10 10.42 24.69
N GLY A 957 35.10 11.02 24.02
CA GLY A 957 35.82 10.46 22.89
C GLY A 957 35.18 10.74 21.52
N ILE A 958 36.03 10.78 20.48
CA ILE A 958 35.65 11.14 19.10
C ILE A 958 34.58 10.20 18.52
N LYS A 959 34.56 8.92 18.91
CA LYS A 959 33.54 7.96 18.46
C LYS A 959 32.13 8.38 18.85
N THR A 960 31.98 9.06 19.99
CA THR A 960 30.68 9.53 20.51
C THR A 960 30.07 10.63 19.64
N LEU A 961 30.89 11.36 18.87
CA LEU A 961 30.41 12.33 17.87
C LEU A 961 29.66 11.67 16.71
N PHE A 962 29.78 10.35 16.54
CA PHE A 962 29.07 9.58 15.53
C PHE A 962 27.99 8.67 16.13
N SER A 963 27.64 8.87 17.40
CA SER A 963 26.53 8.15 18.04
C SER A 963 25.22 8.39 17.28
N GLY A 964 24.53 7.30 16.93
CA GLY A 964 23.29 7.37 16.15
C GLY A 964 23.48 7.54 14.63
N PHE A 965 24.70 7.45 14.10
CA PHE A 965 24.99 7.52 12.65
C PHE A 965 24.11 6.58 11.82
N LEU A 966 24.04 5.30 12.18
CA LEU A 966 23.28 4.30 11.43
C LEU A 966 21.76 4.59 11.46
N PRO A 967 21.12 4.78 12.63
CA PRO A 967 19.73 5.21 12.68
C PRO A 967 19.44 6.49 11.88
N ARG A 968 20.34 7.49 11.91
CA ARG A 968 20.17 8.77 11.21
C ARG A 968 20.22 8.60 9.69
N THR A 969 21.21 7.88 9.19
CA THR A 969 21.37 7.62 7.74
C THR A 969 20.22 6.77 7.20
N MET A 970 19.77 5.77 7.96
CA MET A 970 18.59 4.96 7.61
C MET A 970 17.29 5.78 7.59
N TRP A 971 17.04 6.58 8.63
CA TRP A 971 15.86 7.45 8.71
C TRP A 971 15.80 8.42 7.52
N ILE A 972 16.90 9.13 7.21
CA ILE A 972 16.93 10.11 6.11
C ILE A 972 16.86 9.42 4.74
N GLY A 973 17.59 8.30 4.55
CA GLY A 973 17.61 7.57 3.29
C GLY A 973 16.28 6.91 2.95
N LEU A 974 15.71 6.12 3.87
CA LEU A 974 14.43 5.43 3.68
C LEU A 974 13.24 6.40 3.70
N GLY A 975 13.34 7.45 4.51
CA GLY A 975 12.34 8.52 4.59
C GLY A 975 12.10 9.19 3.24
N GLY A 976 13.15 9.43 2.44
CA GLY A 976 13.01 10.03 1.10
C GLY A 976 12.19 9.18 0.12
N ALA A 977 12.33 7.85 0.15
CA ALA A 977 11.58 6.95 -0.72
C ALA A 977 10.09 6.88 -0.33
N VAL A 978 9.82 6.80 0.98
CA VAL A 978 8.45 6.79 1.53
C VAL A 978 7.76 8.14 1.34
N PHE A 979 8.49 9.25 1.50
CA PHE A 979 7.97 10.60 1.28
C PHE A 979 7.41 10.74 -0.13
N LEU A 980 8.15 10.30 -1.15
CA LEU A 980 7.73 10.43 -2.55
C LEU A 980 6.58 9.50 -2.92
N GLY A 981 6.58 8.26 -2.41
CA GLY A 981 5.45 7.35 -2.61
C GLY A 981 4.17 7.88 -1.96
N SER A 982 4.28 8.45 -0.76
CA SER A 982 3.16 9.06 -0.04
C SER A 982 2.70 10.36 -0.69
N PHE A 983 3.63 11.13 -1.27
CA PHE A 983 3.33 12.39 -1.93
C PHE A 983 2.56 12.16 -3.23
N ASP A 984 3.01 11.23 -4.06
CA ASP A 984 2.32 10.87 -5.30
C ASP A 984 0.93 10.28 -5.02
N ALA A 985 0.80 9.43 -3.99
CA ALA A 985 -0.50 8.96 -3.52
C ALA A 985 -1.39 10.10 -3.01
N GLY A 986 -0.84 11.01 -2.20
CA GLY A 986 -1.55 12.16 -1.64
C GLY A 986 -2.06 13.12 -2.71
N ILE A 987 -1.23 13.43 -3.71
CA ILE A 987 -1.64 14.23 -4.88
C ILE A 987 -2.80 13.56 -5.60
N LYS A 988 -2.70 12.26 -5.93
CA LYS A 988 -3.77 11.50 -6.64
C LYS A 988 -5.08 11.41 -5.88
N THR A 989 -5.04 11.56 -4.55
CA THR A 989 -6.23 11.49 -3.69
C THR A 989 -6.86 12.87 -3.46
N LEU A 990 -6.07 13.94 -3.62
CA LEU A 990 -6.47 15.35 -3.43
C LEU A 990 -6.69 16.10 -4.76
N SER A 991 -6.39 15.46 -5.88
CA SER A 991 -6.76 15.83 -7.26
C SER A 991 -8.03 15.11 -7.66
#